data_AF-A0A235BVU4-F1
#
_entry.id   AF-A0A235BVU4-F1
#
_cell.length_a   1.000
_cell.length_b   1.000
_cell.length_c   1.000
_cell.angle_alpha   90.00
_cell.angle_beta   90.00
_cell.angle_gamma   90.00
#
_symmetry.space_group_name_H-M   'P 1'
#
loop_
_entity.id
_entity.type
_entity.pdbx_description
1 polymer ?
#
loop_
_entity_poly.entity_id
_entity_poly.type
_entity_poly.pdbx_seq_one_letter_code
_entity_poly.pdbx_strand_id
1 'polypeptide(L)'
;MRGKAFNTARGEAFSPRATGLCLKTALVFLLFLCTGNGNRLRMKRVAQIPYGPYSNLGSLICADTDHDGHGEIIYRSGHGADPPRWEILEYRPFNRYELVKSDTGVYPHPPGRIVTGNFCPFDAGDVDNDGKADLVGQVYYKDSSGTRCRAVCTIESPDSCSFPDTLNWHYTFSQAGTGYGSTVYADLDRDAKREIVMAREATWIFENVADDQESVVFRNPPSNVGPYAIADFDLNGKTDYGCYFTGKVRVCECIGDDQYAEVCSLYNGLCNAFSIFAGDDADQNGRPEFFVVYASYGDFWRLDLYMFEASGEHDYTCYPIDSDGIGLNAEPTQHRSLCADLDGDGIEEVVWSCCSHVHILKATAPHEFERVFWWGNDHGEEKVSMCNARDMNGNGYNEVLIGGWGKVSVLEVEAIKVLYPDTNRFLESGDTCWIQWRIFEPPRCDSVSLFLKTDTTVPPGQSFWDLDTIVTGLPPTDSVYPWIVPAAPQNSCRVMAIAYGPGWQYDESDSPFQILPGAITESPVFHIRDWSLSVAPDPALGRMTICYDVACAGPVELTAYDRTGRKVAMLASGDFAPGRYQLNWYCVDKHGRRLPTGIYFLHLNTTDRAITSKVVVKYKSWRNKLLDNGRFLHKNKGR
;
A
#
# COMPACT_ATOMS: atom_id res chain seq x y z
N MET A 1 45.67 -39.51 -31.97
CA MET A 1 46.61 -40.53 -31.44
C MET A 1 46.55 -40.50 -29.91
N ARG A 2 46.70 -41.66 -29.22
CA ARG A 2 47.02 -41.84 -27.77
C ARG A 2 46.50 -40.75 -26.80
N GLY A 3 45.54 -40.98 -25.89
CA GLY A 3 45.05 -42.22 -25.29
C GLY A 3 45.77 -42.53 -23.97
N LYS A 4 45.03 -42.46 -22.86
CA LYS A 4 45.26 -43.21 -21.61
C LYS A 4 43.95 -43.28 -20.82
N ALA A 5 43.61 -44.46 -20.33
CA ALA A 5 42.36 -44.76 -19.63
C ALA A 5 42.64 -45.16 -18.18
N PHE A 6 41.60 -45.12 -17.34
CA PHE A 6 41.50 -46.01 -16.18
C PHE A 6 40.02 -46.43 -15.95
N ASN A 7 39.74 -47.70 -16.26
CA ASN A 7 38.74 -48.54 -15.58
C ASN A 7 39.19 -48.73 -14.10
N THR A 8 38.42 -49.09 -13.07
CA THR A 8 37.00 -49.49 -12.83
C THR A 8 36.76 -49.30 -11.29
N ALA A 9 35.67 -49.65 -10.58
CA ALA A 9 34.59 -50.62 -10.77
C ALA A 9 33.37 -50.30 -9.86
N ARG A 10 32.34 -51.18 -9.91
CA ARG A 10 31.30 -51.44 -8.88
C ARG A 10 30.38 -50.29 -8.46
N GLY A 11 29.22 -50.25 -9.09
CA GLY A 11 27.98 -49.87 -8.40
C GLY A 11 27.33 -51.09 -7.76
N GLU A 12 26.79 -50.93 -6.56
CA GLU A 12 25.74 -51.78 -5.99
C GLU A 12 24.54 -50.88 -5.67
N ALA A 13 23.33 -51.40 -5.87
CA ALA A 13 22.10 -50.63 -5.84
C ALA A 13 21.51 -50.53 -4.43
N PHE A 14 20.95 -49.37 -4.08
CA PHE A 14 19.91 -49.29 -3.04
C PHE A 14 18.81 -48.32 -3.48
N SER A 15 17.56 -48.80 -3.44
CA SER A 15 16.37 -48.00 -3.71
C SER A 15 15.90 -47.28 -2.44
N PRO A 16 15.51 -46.00 -2.50
CA PRO A 16 14.72 -45.40 -1.45
C PRO A 16 13.26 -45.82 -1.64
N ARG A 17 12.75 -46.67 -0.74
CA ARG A 17 11.31 -46.92 -0.64
C ARG A 17 10.60 -45.64 -0.23
N ALA A 18 9.65 -45.19 -1.03
CA ALA A 18 8.70 -44.17 -0.61
C ALA A 18 7.83 -44.70 0.53
N THR A 19 7.84 -44.03 1.66
CA THR A 19 6.81 -44.11 2.70
C THR A 19 6.20 -42.72 2.83
N GLY A 20 4.94 -42.58 2.42
CA GLY A 20 4.26 -41.29 2.40
C GLY A 20 4.02 -40.77 3.82
N LEU A 21 4.59 -39.59 4.12
CA LEU A 21 4.23 -38.84 5.30
C LEU A 21 3.08 -37.90 4.95
N CYS A 22 1.86 -38.31 5.30
CA CYS A 22 0.68 -37.46 5.14
C CYS A 22 0.73 -36.34 6.19
N LEU A 23 1.13 -35.13 5.80
CA LEU A 23 0.98 -33.95 6.64
C LEU A 23 -0.52 -33.65 6.81
N LYS A 24 -1.08 -34.05 7.96
CA LYS A 24 -2.31 -33.45 8.46
C LYS A 24 -1.96 -32.10 9.09
N THR A 25 -2.71 -31.08 8.68
CA THR A 25 -2.54 -29.68 9.06
C THR A 25 -2.72 -29.47 10.56
N ALA A 26 -1.79 -28.75 11.17
CA ALA A 26 -1.90 -28.26 12.54
C ALA A 26 -2.28 -26.78 12.48
N LEU A 27 -3.54 -26.48 12.78
CA LEU A 27 -4.05 -25.12 12.78
C LEU A 27 -3.50 -24.36 14.01
N VAL A 28 -2.78 -23.27 13.80
CA VAL A 28 -2.14 -22.50 14.88
C VAL A 28 -3.00 -21.27 15.22
N PHE A 29 -3.83 -21.37 16.26
CA PHE A 29 -4.50 -20.22 16.84
C PHE A 29 -3.48 -19.31 17.55
N LEU A 30 -3.11 -18.20 16.89
CA LEU A 30 -2.26 -17.15 17.45
C LEU A 30 -3.10 -15.91 17.79
N LEU A 31 -3.71 -15.96 18.97
CA LEU A 31 -4.24 -14.77 19.65
C LEU A 31 -3.06 -13.85 20.03
N PHE A 32 -2.77 -12.90 19.14
CA PHE A 32 -1.91 -11.77 19.46
C PHE A 32 -2.70 -10.79 20.34
N LEU A 33 -2.35 -10.72 21.62
CA LEU A 33 -2.61 -9.52 22.40
C LEU A 33 -1.71 -8.42 21.86
N CYS A 34 -2.28 -7.49 21.07
CA CYS A 34 -1.56 -6.33 20.58
C CYS A 34 -1.17 -5.42 21.75
N THR A 35 0.13 -5.33 22.02
CA THR A 35 0.71 -4.29 22.87
C THR A 35 1.57 -3.37 22.02
N GLY A 36 1.01 -2.24 21.61
CA GLY A 36 1.73 -1.09 21.05
C GLY A 36 1.95 -1.10 19.53
N ASN A 37 1.20 -0.25 18.83
CA ASN A 37 1.58 0.62 17.70
C ASN A 37 0.29 1.29 17.20
N GLY A 38 -0.08 2.43 17.78
CA GLY A 38 -1.43 3.00 17.65
C GLY A 38 -1.83 3.44 16.25
N ASN A 39 -0.87 3.92 15.45
CA ASN A 39 -1.14 4.65 14.21
C ASN A 39 -0.47 3.99 12.99
N ARG A 40 -0.26 2.67 12.99
CA ARG A 40 0.32 1.99 11.82
C ARG A 40 -0.74 1.68 10.77
N LEU A 41 -0.76 2.48 9.71
CA LEU A 41 -1.52 2.17 8.51
C LEU A 41 -1.03 0.85 7.89
N ARG A 42 -1.98 -0.03 7.58
CA ARG A 42 -1.68 -1.36 7.05
C ARG A 42 -2.12 -1.43 5.60
N MET A 43 -1.18 -1.35 4.67
CA MET A 43 -1.46 -1.50 3.24
C MET A 43 -1.22 -2.94 2.76
N LYS A 44 -2.18 -3.49 2.02
CA LYS A 44 -2.03 -4.69 1.19
C LYS A 44 -1.72 -4.28 -0.26
N ARG A 45 -1.04 -5.14 -1.02
CA ARG A 45 -0.93 -4.98 -2.47
C ARG A 45 -2.13 -5.67 -3.11
N VAL A 46 -2.97 -4.89 -3.79
CA VAL A 46 -4.17 -5.41 -4.47
C VAL A 46 -3.93 -5.72 -5.93
N ALA A 47 -3.02 -5.02 -6.60
CA ALA A 47 -2.58 -5.35 -7.95
C ALA A 47 -1.07 -5.17 -8.14
N GLN A 48 -0.51 -5.95 -9.06
CA GLN A 48 0.82 -5.74 -9.61
C GLN A 48 0.76 -5.84 -11.12
N ILE A 49 0.97 -4.71 -11.79
CA ILE A 49 0.95 -4.62 -13.25
C ILE A 49 2.39 -4.85 -13.74
N PRO A 50 2.64 -5.86 -14.60
CA PRO A 50 3.99 -6.25 -15.01
C PRO A 50 4.56 -5.39 -16.16
N TYR A 51 3.83 -4.34 -16.54
CA TYR A 51 4.18 -3.27 -17.49
C TYR A 51 3.81 -1.91 -16.84
N GLY A 52 4.38 -0.81 -17.32
CA GLY A 52 4.29 0.49 -16.65
C GLY A 52 5.28 1.52 -17.20
N PRO A 53 5.45 2.67 -16.54
CA PRO A 53 6.38 3.72 -16.98
C PRO A 53 7.84 3.32 -16.81
N TYR A 54 8.64 3.49 -17.87
CA TYR A 54 10.08 3.18 -17.94
C TYR A 54 10.99 4.41 -17.93
N SER A 55 10.43 5.61 -17.85
CA SER A 55 11.20 6.85 -17.98
C SER A 55 10.75 7.88 -16.97
N ASN A 56 11.69 8.68 -16.48
CA ASN A 56 11.49 9.89 -15.69
C ASN A 56 10.84 11.05 -16.49
N LEU A 57 9.80 10.77 -17.27
CA LEU A 57 9.16 11.69 -18.22
C LEU A 57 7.64 11.47 -18.22
N GLY A 58 6.89 12.54 -17.93
CA GLY A 58 5.43 12.51 -17.80
C GLY A 58 4.98 12.33 -16.33
N SER A 59 3.73 11.91 -16.15
CA SER A 59 3.14 11.53 -14.87
C SER A 59 2.59 10.10 -14.92
N LEU A 60 2.21 9.57 -13.75
CA LEU A 60 1.29 8.45 -13.61
C LEU A 60 -0.04 9.09 -13.23
N ILE A 61 -1.03 9.04 -14.12
CA ILE A 61 -2.30 9.75 -13.96
C ILE A 61 -3.39 8.72 -13.63
N CYS A 62 -4.34 9.12 -12.79
CA CYS A 62 -5.54 8.36 -12.47
C CYS A 62 -6.75 9.20 -12.85
N ALA A 63 -7.53 8.74 -13.82
CA ALA A 63 -8.66 9.47 -14.38
C ALA A 63 -9.82 8.51 -14.69
N ASP A 64 -10.95 9.03 -15.17
CA ASP A 64 -12.07 8.28 -15.73
C ASP A 64 -12.47 9.04 -17.00
N THR A 65 -11.74 8.79 -18.09
CA THR A 65 -11.73 9.60 -19.32
C THR A 65 -12.79 9.20 -20.35
N ASP A 66 -13.37 8.00 -20.22
CA ASP A 66 -14.55 7.58 -20.98
C ASP A 66 -15.85 7.56 -20.14
N HIS A 67 -15.77 8.01 -18.89
CA HIS A 67 -16.90 8.17 -17.97
C HIS A 67 -17.75 6.89 -17.76
N ASP A 68 -17.16 5.70 -17.90
CA ASP A 68 -17.85 4.43 -17.65
C ASP A 68 -17.95 4.07 -16.15
N GLY A 69 -17.19 4.77 -15.30
CA GLY A 69 -17.10 4.53 -13.85
C GLY A 69 -15.99 3.57 -13.44
N HIS A 70 -15.05 3.25 -14.34
CA HIS A 70 -13.84 2.48 -14.05
C HIS A 70 -12.60 3.35 -14.20
N GLY A 71 -11.90 3.62 -13.09
CA GLY A 71 -10.71 4.46 -13.14
C GLY A 71 -9.61 3.88 -14.04
N GLU A 72 -9.00 4.71 -14.88
CA GLU A 72 -7.85 4.31 -15.70
C GLU A 72 -6.52 4.81 -15.14
N ILE A 73 -5.46 4.11 -15.52
CA ILE A 73 -4.07 4.47 -15.26
C ILE A 73 -3.45 4.91 -16.58
N ILE A 74 -3.02 6.16 -16.68
CA ILE A 74 -2.47 6.76 -17.91
C ILE A 74 -1.01 7.12 -17.69
N TYR A 75 -0.12 6.64 -18.56
CA TYR A 75 1.32 6.90 -18.43
C TYR A 75 2.09 6.81 -19.76
N ARG A 76 3.34 7.27 -19.72
CA ARG A 76 4.30 7.16 -20.82
C ARG A 76 5.15 5.88 -20.73
N SER A 77 5.23 5.12 -21.82
CA SER A 77 5.97 3.87 -21.94
C SER A 77 7.05 3.92 -23.04
N GLY A 78 7.79 2.82 -23.20
CA GLY A 78 8.86 2.68 -24.19
C GLY A 78 10.23 3.20 -23.74
N HIS A 79 11.24 2.33 -23.84
CA HIS A 79 12.62 2.62 -23.40
C HIS A 79 13.69 1.92 -24.26
N GLY A 80 14.79 2.63 -24.52
CA GLY A 80 15.94 2.11 -25.28
C GLY A 80 15.61 1.85 -26.75
N ALA A 81 15.39 0.57 -27.09
CA ALA A 81 15.00 0.13 -28.44
C ALA A 81 13.48 -0.11 -28.57
N ASP A 82 12.74 -0.15 -27.46
CA ASP A 82 11.28 -0.17 -27.45
C ASP A 82 10.76 1.25 -27.77
N PRO A 83 9.97 1.47 -28.84
CA PRO A 83 9.55 2.80 -29.25
C PRO A 83 8.73 3.51 -28.16
N PRO A 84 8.87 4.84 -28.04
CA PRO A 84 8.07 5.63 -27.11
C PRO A 84 6.59 5.49 -27.44
N ARG A 85 5.75 5.45 -26.42
CA ARG A 85 4.28 5.42 -26.54
C ARG A 85 3.65 5.97 -25.28
N TRP A 86 2.35 6.18 -25.30
CA TRP A 86 1.56 6.38 -24.10
C TRP A 86 0.41 5.37 -24.07
N GLU A 87 0.04 4.94 -22.87
CA GLU A 87 -0.83 3.79 -22.62
C GLU A 87 -1.93 4.18 -21.61
N ILE A 88 -3.14 3.64 -21.79
CA ILE A 88 -4.26 3.71 -20.84
C ILE A 88 -4.60 2.28 -20.41
N LEU A 89 -4.64 2.04 -19.11
CA LEU A 89 -5.12 0.78 -18.53
C LEU A 89 -6.35 1.04 -17.68
N GLU A 90 -7.47 0.44 -18.07
CA GLU A 90 -8.74 0.57 -17.37
C GLU A 90 -8.82 -0.40 -16.20
N TYR A 91 -9.39 0.06 -15.08
CA TYR A 91 -9.78 -0.82 -13.99
C TYR A 91 -10.81 -1.84 -14.49
N ARG A 92 -10.66 -3.07 -14.02
CA ARG A 92 -11.65 -4.13 -14.14
C ARG A 92 -11.87 -4.74 -12.76
N PRO A 93 -13.11 -5.17 -12.47
CA PRO A 93 -13.42 -5.83 -11.22
C PRO A 93 -12.37 -6.85 -10.75
N PHE A 94 -12.10 -6.82 -9.44
CA PHE A 94 -11.09 -7.61 -8.70
C PHE A 94 -9.65 -7.14 -8.93
N ASN A 95 -9.46 -5.82 -8.97
CA ASN A 95 -8.15 -5.18 -9.04
C ASN A 95 -7.32 -5.69 -10.25
N ARG A 96 -8.03 -5.97 -11.34
CA ARG A 96 -7.45 -6.29 -12.64
C ARG A 96 -7.36 -5.00 -13.44
N TYR A 97 -6.34 -4.88 -14.26
CA TYR A 97 -6.15 -3.72 -15.14
C TYR A 97 -5.91 -4.22 -16.56
N GLU A 98 -6.65 -3.66 -17.52
CA GLU A 98 -6.62 -4.07 -18.93
C GLU A 98 -6.15 -2.90 -19.80
N LEU A 99 -5.14 -3.14 -20.65
CA LEU A 99 -4.67 -2.15 -21.62
C LEU A 99 -5.77 -1.90 -22.68
N VAL A 100 -6.44 -0.75 -22.57
CA VAL A 100 -7.51 -0.33 -23.49
C VAL A 100 -7.00 0.56 -24.62
N LYS A 101 -5.94 1.34 -24.37
CA LYS A 101 -5.31 2.21 -25.38
C LYS A 101 -3.79 2.15 -25.34
N SER A 102 -3.16 2.22 -26.52
CA SER A 102 -1.71 2.39 -26.69
C SER A 102 -1.40 3.09 -28.00
N ASP A 103 -0.97 4.35 -27.96
CA ASP A 103 -0.55 5.11 -29.15
C ASP A 103 0.99 5.18 -29.23
N THR A 104 1.55 4.63 -30.31
CA THR A 104 2.99 4.38 -30.47
C THR A 104 3.69 5.39 -31.36
N GLY A 105 4.68 6.07 -30.79
CA GLY A 105 5.51 7.07 -31.45
C GLY A 105 6.44 6.48 -32.50
N VAL A 106 6.77 7.32 -33.50
CA VAL A 106 7.64 6.96 -34.62
C VAL A 106 9.04 7.51 -34.42
N TYR A 107 10.05 6.64 -34.52
CA TYR A 107 11.46 7.02 -34.57
C TYR A 107 12.13 6.49 -35.87
N PRO A 108 12.94 7.31 -36.59
CA PRO A 108 13.22 8.72 -36.33
C PRO A 108 11.98 9.59 -36.58
N HIS A 109 11.81 10.62 -35.75
CA HIS A 109 10.65 11.52 -35.84
C HIS A 109 10.54 12.16 -37.23
N PRO A 110 9.36 12.09 -37.89
CA PRO A 110 9.14 12.71 -39.19
C PRO A 110 9.21 14.24 -39.08
N PRO A 111 9.77 14.95 -40.07
CA PRO A 111 9.76 16.41 -40.10
C PRO A 111 8.37 16.94 -40.46
N GLY A 112 8.05 18.12 -39.94
CA GLY A 112 6.87 18.92 -40.32
C GLY A 112 5.55 18.51 -39.69
N ARG A 113 5.53 17.56 -38.73
CA ARG A 113 4.31 17.20 -37.99
C ARG A 113 4.59 16.73 -36.57
N ILE A 114 3.64 16.98 -35.68
CA ILE A 114 3.53 16.29 -34.39
C ILE A 114 3.07 14.84 -34.65
N VAL A 115 3.44 13.94 -33.74
CA VAL A 115 2.98 12.54 -33.71
C VAL A 115 2.58 12.25 -32.26
N THR A 116 1.30 11.99 -32.03
CA THR A 116 0.67 11.79 -30.72
C THR A 116 1.35 10.68 -29.92
N GLY A 117 1.78 9.57 -30.51
CA GLY A 117 2.52 8.54 -29.78
C GLY A 117 3.89 8.95 -29.22
N ASN A 118 4.39 10.17 -29.50
CA ASN A 118 5.56 10.76 -28.82
C ASN A 118 5.18 11.69 -27.65
N PHE A 119 3.88 11.85 -27.37
CA PHE A 119 3.34 12.61 -26.26
C PHE A 119 3.81 12.05 -24.91
N CYS A 120 3.91 12.96 -23.95
CA CYS A 120 4.25 12.67 -22.57
C CYS A 120 3.10 13.26 -21.74
N PRO A 121 2.11 12.44 -21.35
CA PRO A 121 1.00 12.91 -20.53
C PRO A 121 1.50 13.34 -19.15
N PHE A 122 0.94 14.41 -18.62
CA PHE A 122 1.26 14.92 -17.29
C PHE A 122 0.03 15.06 -16.39
N ASP A 123 -1.14 15.34 -16.95
CA ASP A 123 -2.39 15.57 -16.23
C ASP A 123 -3.60 15.21 -17.12
N ALA A 124 -4.80 15.08 -16.55
CA ALA A 124 -6.01 14.71 -17.29
C ALA A 124 -7.34 15.21 -16.69
N GLY A 125 -8.35 15.33 -17.55
CA GLY A 125 -9.74 15.67 -17.25
C GLY A 125 -10.26 16.71 -18.24
N ASP A 126 -11.47 17.23 -18.00
CA ASP A 126 -12.15 18.19 -18.86
C ASP A 126 -11.51 19.59 -18.73
N VAL A 127 -10.73 20.04 -19.71
CA VAL A 127 -9.94 21.30 -19.65
C VAL A 127 -10.76 22.51 -20.10
N ASP A 128 -11.60 22.35 -21.12
CA ASP A 128 -12.41 23.43 -21.70
C ASP A 128 -13.89 23.40 -21.26
N ASN A 129 -14.26 22.42 -20.44
CA ASN A 129 -15.58 22.20 -19.84
C ASN A 129 -16.69 21.87 -20.85
N ASP A 130 -16.35 21.18 -21.94
CA ASP A 130 -17.31 20.70 -22.93
C ASP A 130 -17.93 19.32 -22.57
N GLY A 131 -17.34 18.61 -21.60
CA GLY A 131 -17.78 17.28 -21.15
C GLY A 131 -17.05 16.11 -21.80
N LYS A 132 -16.01 16.36 -22.61
CA LYS A 132 -15.01 15.37 -23.04
C LYS A 132 -13.83 15.38 -22.06
N ALA A 133 -12.93 14.41 -22.19
CA ALA A 133 -11.72 14.34 -21.37
C ALA A 133 -10.47 14.69 -22.19
N ASP A 134 -9.63 15.55 -21.64
CA ASP A 134 -8.31 15.85 -22.17
C ASP A 134 -7.20 15.12 -21.44
N LEU A 135 -6.10 14.91 -22.15
CA LEU A 135 -4.78 14.71 -21.58
C LEU A 135 -3.93 15.94 -21.86
N VAL A 136 -3.47 16.60 -20.80
CA VAL A 136 -2.54 17.72 -20.88
C VAL A 136 -1.11 17.21 -20.79
N GLY A 137 -0.24 17.68 -21.67
CA GLY A 137 1.17 17.27 -21.63
C GLY A 137 2.08 17.95 -22.65
N GLN A 138 3.19 17.29 -22.93
CA GLN A 138 4.20 17.81 -23.86
C GLN A 138 4.62 16.76 -24.90
N VAL A 139 4.95 17.24 -26.10
CA VAL A 139 5.43 16.39 -27.21
C VAL A 139 6.74 16.91 -27.78
N TYR A 140 7.64 15.99 -28.12
CA TYR A 140 8.83 16.25 -28.92
C TYR A 140 8.57 15.91 -30.40
N TYR A 141 8.94 16.81 -31.30
CA TYR A 141 8.83 16.58 -32.74
C TYR A 141 9.92 17.31 -33.53
N LYS A 142 9.86 17.25 -34.86
CA LYS A 142 10.70 18.05 -35.75
C LYS A 142 9.84 18.93 -36.64
N ASP A 143 10.20 20.19 -36.80
CA ASP A 143 9.57 21.07 -37.78
C ASP A 143 9.88 20.66 -39.23
N SER A 144 9.37 21.42 -40.20
CA SER A 144 9.56 21.17 -41.63
C SER A 144 11.01 21.35 -42.10
N SER A 145 11.85 22.05 -41.34
CA SER A 145 13.30 22.17 -41.59
C SER A 145 14.10 20.98 -41.01
N GLY A 146 13.45 20.13 -40.20
CA GLY A 146 14.09 19.07 -39.42
C GLY A 146 14.69 19.56 -38.11
N THR A 147 14.50 20.85 -37.77
CA THR A 147 14.88 21.42 -36.46
C THR A 147 14.02 20.78 -35.39
N ARG A 148 14.64 20.51 -34.24
CA ARG A 148 13.98 19.85 -33.12
C ARG A 148 13.12 20.86 -32.38
N CYS A 149 11.84 20.55 -32.23
CA CYS A 149 10.84 21.41 -31.61
C CYS A 149 10.16 20.65 -30.46
N ARG A 150 9.52 21.42 -29.57
CA ARG A 150 8.64 20.88 -28.54
C ARG A 150 7.36 21.70 -28.52
N ALA A 151 6.27 21.06 -28.15
CA ALA A 151 5.02 21.75 -27.86
C ALA A 151 4.46 21.27 -26.52
N VAL A 152 3.69 22.14 -25.88
CA VAL A 152 2.61 21.75 -24.97
C VAL A 152 1.37 21.49 -25.83
N CYS A 153 0.55 20.54 -25.45
CA CYS A 153 -0.64 20.15 -26.21
C CYS A 153 -1.65 19.40 -25.35
N THR A 154 -2.90 19.50 -25.77
CA THR A 154 -4.05 18.68 -25.36
C THR A 154 -4.22 17.51 -26.33
N ILE A 155 -4.63 16.36 -25.79
CA ILE A 155 -5.18 15.25 -26.58
C ILE A 155 -6.56 14.95 -25.99
N GLU A 156 -7.60 15.11 -26.79
CA GLU A 156 -8.99 15.05 -26.36
C GLU A 156 -9.67 13.73 -26.79
N SER A 157 -10.65 13.30 -26.01
CA SER A 157 -11.63 12.26 -26.38
C SER A 157 -12.54 12.72 -27.52
N PRO A 158 -12.83 11.90 -28.55
CA PRO A 158 -13.71 12.31 -29.65
C PRO A 158 -15.19 12.46 -29.26
N ASP A 159 -15.58 11.90 -28.12
CA ASP A 159 -16.88 12.06 -27.45
C ASP A 159 -16.72 11.75 -25.95
N SER A 160 -17.75 12.04 -25.15
CA SER A 160 -17.74 11.89 -23.69
C SER A 160 -17.72 10.42 -23.21
N CYS A 161 -17.57 9.44 -24.10
CA CYS A 161 -17.59 8.01 -23.81
C CYS A 161 -16.53 7.21 -24.59
N SER A 162 -15.43 7.88 -24.94
CA SER A 162 -14.28 7.32 -25.65
C SER A 162 -13.00 7.82 -25.00
N PHE A 163 -11.93 7.02 -25.05
CA PHE A 163 -10.61 7.49 -24.59
C PHE A 163 -10.05 8.62 -25.46
N PRO A 164 -9.23 9.52 -24.89
CA PRO A 164 -8.50 10.56 -25.60
C PRO A 164 -7.75 10.03 -26.84
N ASP A 165 -7.88 10.67 -28.00
CA ASP A 165 -7.21 10.25 -29.26
C ASP A 165 -6.82 11.42 -30.18
N THR A 166 -7.47 12.58 -30.07
CA THR A 166 -7.34 13.66 -31.05
C THR A 166 -6.42 14.76 -30.53
N LEU A 167 -5.35 15.09 -31.29
CA LEU A 167 -4.53 16.27 -31.00
C LEU A 167 -5.28 17.52 -31.47
N ASN A 168 -5.93 18.21 -30.55
CA ASN A 168 -6.75 19.37 -30.89
C ASN A 168 -5.93 20.66 -30.88
N TRP A 169 -5.27 20.99 -29.76
CA TRP A 169 -4.41 22.18 -29.67
C TRP A 169 -2.95 21.86 -29.37
N HIS A 170 -2.06 22.78 -29.78
CA HIS A 170 -0.67 22.78 -29.36
C HIS A 170 -0.01 24.17 -29.46
N TYR A 171 0.89 24.49 -28.53
CA TYR A 171 1.76 25.66 -28.60
C TYR A 171 3.24 25.27 -28.70
N THR A 172 3.88 25.66 -29.80
CA THR A 172 5.29 25.32 -30.11
C THR A 172 6.28 26.34 -29.58
N PHE A 173 7.39 25.87 -29.01
CA PHE A 173 8.49 26.71 -28.54
C PHE A 173 9.88 26.19 -28.91
N SER A 174 10.82 27.12 -29.10
CA SER A 174 12.18 26.87 -29.58
C SER A 174 13.03 26.06 -28.58
N GLN A 175 13.90 25.16 -29.07
CA GLN A 175 14.80 24.43 -28.19
C GLN A 175 15.99 25.25 -27.70
N ALA A 176 16.13 25.35 -26.37
CA ALA A 176 17.41 25.58 -25.70
C ALA A 176 17.84 24.42 -24.76
N GLY A 177 16.97 23.41 -24.48
CA GLY A 177 17.28 22.37 -23.48
C GLY A 177 16.65 20.97 -23.65
N THR A 178 17.19 20.02 -22.87
CA THR A 178 16.81 18.60 -22.74
C THR A 178 15.86 18.36 -21.55
N GLY A 179 14.98 17.35 -21.61
CA GLY A 179 14.05 16.99 -20.52
C GLY A 179 12.70 17.74 -20.57
N TYR A 180 11.60 17.08 -20.21
CA TYR A 180 10.24 17.67 -20.17
C TYR A 180 10.00 18.44 -18.87
N GLY A 181 9.14 19.47 -18.96
CA GLY A 181 8.71 20.26 -17.80
C GLY A 181 7.45 19.68 -17.16
N SER A 182 7.20 19.96 -15.88
CA SER A 182 5.88 19.68 -15.31
C SER A 182 4.83 20.50 -16.05
N THR A 183 3.68 19.90 -16.29
CA THR A 183 2.51 20.53 -16.91
C THR A 183 1.31 20.07 -16.10
N VAL A 184 0.43 20.97 -15.69
CA VAL A 184 -0.81 20.67 -14.96
C VAL A 184 -1.90 21.59 -15.48
N TYR A 185 -3.16 21.35 -15.13
CA TYR A 185 -4.24 22.31 -15.39
C TYR A 185 -5.02 22.63 -14.11
N ALA A 186 -5.46 23.88 -13.96
CA ALA A 186 -6.22 24.34 -12.80
C ALA A 186 -6.98 25.63 -13.16
N ASP A 187 -8.14 25.86 -12.53
CA ASP A 187 -8.83 27.15 -12.55
C ASP A 187 -8.14 28.10 -11.55
N LEU A 188 -7.22 28.93 -12.04
CA LEU A 188 -6.38 29.80 -11.23
C LEU A 188 -7.04 31.13 -10.90
N ASP A 189 -7.81 31.71 -11.82
CA ASP A 189 -8.48 33.00 -11.60
C ASP A 189 -9.96 32.90 -11.22
N ARG A 190 -10.50 31.68 -11.17
CA ARG A 190 -11.84 31.32 -10.67
C ARG A 190 -12.97 31.81 -11.55
N ASP A 191 -12.72 31.92 -12.85
CA ASP A 191 -13.72 32.27 -13.85
C ASP A 191 -14.42 31.05 -14.49
N ALA A 192 -13.98 29.83 -14.11
CA ALA A 192 -14.40 28.51 -14.56
C ALA A 192 -13.88 28.06 -15.94
N LYS A 193 -13.03 28.83 -16.62
CA LYS A 193 -12.04 28.25 -17.55
C LYS A 193 -10.93 27.59 -16.74
N ARG A 194 -10.06 26.81 -17.40
CA ARG A 194 -8.91 26.19 -16.73
C ARG A 194 -7.63 26.52 -17.47
N GLU A 195 -6.60 26.82 -16.71
CA GLU A 195 -5.32 27.23 -17.24
C GLU A 195 -4.35 26.06 -17.27
N ILE A 196 -3.70 25.85 -18.41
CA ILE A 196 -2.54 24.96 -18.49
C ILE A 196 -1.32 25.67 -17.90
N VAL A 197 -0.77 25.15 -16.80
CA VAL A 197 0.42 25.69 -16.13
C VAL A 197 1.65 24.84 -16.48
N MET A 198 2.59 25.40 -17.26
CA MET A 198 3.77 24.69 -17.75
C MET A 198 5.09 25.26 -17.22
N ALA A 199 5.90 24.37 -16.62
CA ALA A 199 7.23 24.62 -16.09
C ALA A 199 8.33 24.39 -17.15
N ARG A 200 8.66 25.38 -18.00
CA ARG A 200 9.80 25.22 -18.94
C ARG A 200 10.44 26.51 -19.43
N GLU A 201 11.67 26.78 -18.99
CA GLU A 201 12.49 27.99 -19.26
C GLU A 201 11.86 29.31 -18.76
N ALA A 202 10.55 29.29 -18.48
CA ALA A 202 9.70 30.22 -17.78
C ALA A 202 8.61 29.39 -17.06
N THR A 203 7.85 29.99 -16.14
CA THR A 203 6.45 29.55 -15.96
C THR A 203 5.65 30.11 -17.13
N TRP A 204 4.83 29.28 -17.77
CA TRP A 204 3.85 29.66 -18.78
C TRP A 204 2.47 29.29 -18.26
N ILE A 205 1.50 30.16 -18.49
CA ILE A 205 0.08 29.92 -18.20
C ILE A 205 -0.69 30.15 -19.49
N PHE A 206 -1.53 29.18 -19.85
CA PHE A 206 -2.39 29.25 -21.02
C PHE A 206 -3.86 29.13 -20.58
N GLU A 207 -4.64 30.19 -20.73
CA GLU A 207 -6.09 30.23 -20.44
C GLU A 207 -6.85 29.51 -21.56
N ASN A 208 -7.86 28.70 -21.23
CA ASN A 208 -8.80 28.19 -22.22
C ASN A 208 -9.80 29.30 -22.63
N VAL A 209 -9.71 29.80 -23.86
CA VAL A 209 -10.59 30.88 -24.35
C VAL A 209 -11.83 30.37 -25.10
N ALA A 210 -11.83 29.10 -25.49
CA ALA A 210 -12.97 28.35 -26.06
C ALA A 210 -12.60 26.86 -26.19
N ASP A 211 -13.61 26.03 -26.52
CA ASP A 211 -13.52 24.73 -27.20
C ASP A 211 -12.28 24.65 -28.11
N ASP A 212 -11.35 23.74 -27.78
CA ASP A 212 -10.07 23.49 -28.46
C ASP A 212 -9.09 24.69 -28.60
N GLN A 213 -9.21 25.72 -27.76
CA GLN A 213 -8.47 26.97 -27.94
C GLN A 213 -7.89 27.56 -26.64
N GLU A 214 -6.57 27.42 -26.49
CA GLU A 214 -5.82 27.99 -25.38
C GLU A 214 -4.91 29.16 -25.82
N SER A 215 -4.83 30.18 -24.97
CA SER A 215 -4.21 31.49 -25.22
C SER A 215 -3.08 31.77 -24.22
N VAL A 216 -1.94 32.32 -24.66
CA VAL A 216 -0.83 32.65 -23.73
C VAL A 216 -1.14 33.95 -23.00
N VAL A 217 -1.52 33.82 -21.73
CA VAL A 217 -1.92 34.95 -20.88
C VAL A 217 -0.77 35.44 -20.00
N PHE A 218 0.06 34.52 -19.48
CA PHE A 218 1.17 34.87 -18.61
C PHE A 218 2.46 34.08 -18.89
N ARG A 219 3.60 34.76 -18.72
CA ARG A 219 4.94 34.17 -18.88
C ARG A 219 5.97 34.87 -17.98
N ASN A 220 6.66 34.10 -17.13
CA ASN A 220 7.67 34.61 -16.21
C ASN A 220 9.07 33.99 -16.43
N PRO A 221 9.97 34.62 -17.22
CA PRO A 221 11.31 34.13 -17.53
C PRO A 221 12.44 34.81 -16.72
N PRO A 222 13.67 34.24 -16.68
CA PRO A 222 14.06 32.89 -17.09
C PRO A 222 14.16 31.96 -15.87
N SER A 223 13.63 30.74 -15.97
CA SER A 223 13.52 29.85 -14.80
C SER A 223 13.69 28.36 -15.12
N ASN A 224 14.44 27.70 -14.24
CA ASN A 224 14.45 26.25 -14.10
C ASN A 224 13.37 25.90 -13.07
N VAL A 225 12.12 25.81 -13.53
CA VAL A 225 10.93 25.61 -12.68
C VAL A 225 10.73 24.13 -12.40
N GLY A 226 10.45 23.80 -11.14
CA GLY A 226 10.04 22.45 -10.72
C GLY A 226 8.57 22.13 -11.02
N PRO A 227 8.00 21.09 -10.40
CA PRO A 227 6.56 20.90 -10.32
C PRO A 227 5.87 22.02 -9.52
N TYR A 228 4.53 22.02 -9.56
CA TYR A 228 3.66 23.01 -8.93
C TYR A 228 2.82 22.37 -7.83
N ALA A 229 2.56 23.12 -6.76
CA ALA A 229 1.40 22.94 -5.88
C ALA A 229 0.44 24.11 -6.14
N ILE A 230 -0.87 23.87 -6.15
CA ILE A 230 -1.89 24.87 -6.49
C ILE A 230 -3.05 24.74 -5.50
N ALA A 231 -3.35 25.81 -4.75
CA ALA A 231 -4.47 25.90 -3.79
C ALA A 231 -4.67 27.37 -3.35
N ASP A 232 -5.64 27.64 -2.46
CA ASP A 232 -5.85 28.94 -1.79
C ASP A 232 -5.01 29.00 -0.50
N PHE A 233 -3.67 29.08 -0.61
CA PHE A 233 -2.81 28.69 0.52
C PHE A 233 -2.95 29.61 1.75
N ASP A 234 -3.22 30.89 1.56
CA ASP A 234 -3.44 31.85 2.65
C ASP A 234 -4.92 32.12 2.99
N LEU A 235 -5.84 31.38 2.34
CA LEU A 235 -7.29 31.44 2.53
C LEU A 235 -7.91 32.83 2.27
N ASN A 236 -7.30 33.62 1.37
CA ASN A 236 -7.80 34.94 1.01
C ASN A 236 -8.87 34.94 -0.08
N GLY A 237 -9.13 33.78 -0.72
CA GLY A 237 -10.16 33.63 -1.75
C GLY A 237 -9.64 33.68 -3.18
N LYS A 238 -8.33 33.58 -3.38
CA LYS A 238 -7.65 33.51 -4.69
C LYS A 238 -6.80 32.25 -4.77
N THR A 239 -6.51 31.78 -5.97
CA THR A 239 -5.63 30.61 -6.13
C THR A 239 -4.16 31.05 -6.21
N ASP A 240 -3.33 30.42 -5.40
CA ASP A 240 -1.87 30.49 -5.44
C ASP A 240 -1.29 29.32 -6.25
N TYR A 241 -0.10 29.52 -6.82
CA TYR A 241 0.79 28.43 -7.21
C TYR A 241 2.16 28.51 -6.52
N GLY A 242 2.50 27.44 -5.81
CA GLY A 242 3.82 27.20 -5.21
C GLY A 242 4.76 26.52 -6.19
N CYS A 243 5.99 27.02 -6.35
CA CYS A 243 7.01 26.42 -7.21
C CYS A 243 8.42 26.66 -6.67
N TYR A 244 9.41 25.92 -7.19
CA TYR A 244 10.82 26.11 -6.85
C TYR A 244 11.63 26.75 -7.99
N PHE A 245 12.53 27.66 -7.61
CA PHE A 245 13.38 28.45 -8.50
C PHE A 245 14.73 28.76 -7.83
N THR A 246 15.84 28.36 -8.45
CA THR A 246 17.20 28.86 -8.15
C THR A 246 17.59 28.89 -6.66
N GLY A 247 17.25 27.83 -5.92
CA GLY A 247 17.51 27.71 -4.47
C GLY A 247 16.40 28.26 -3.57
N LYS A 248 15.29 28.74 -4.14
CA LYS A 248 14.16 29.30 -3.40
C LYS A 248 12.85 28.61 -3.73
N VAL A 249 11.92 28.62 -2.79
CA VAL A 249 10.50 28.44 -3.07
C VAL A 249 9.89 29.81 -3.37
N ARG A 250 8.95 29.85 -4.30
CA ARG A 250 8.14 31.01 -4.68
C ARG A 250 6.68 30.63 -4.57
N VAL A 251 5.88 31.54 -4.02
CA VAL A 251 4.42 31.48 -4.13
C VAL A 251 3.99 32.67 -4.98
N CYS A 252 3.18 32.40 -5.99
CA CYS A 252 2.57 33.42 -6.84
C CYS A 252 1.06 33.35 -6.70
N GLU A 253 0.42 34.48 -6.46
CA GLU A 253 -1.02 34.61 -6.32
C GLU A 253 -1.64 35.04 -7.67
N CYS A 254 -2.83 34.52 -7.98
CA CYS A 254 -3.71 35.12 -8.97
C CYS A 254 -4.37 36.40 -8.41
N ILE A 255 -3.86 37.56 -8.81
CA ILE A 255 -4.32 38.88 -8.33
C ILE A 255 -5.54 39.42 -9.11
N GLY A 256 -6.03 38.67 -10.10
CA GLY A 256 -7.22 38.93 -10.91
C GLY A 256 -7.18 38.18 -12.25
N ASP A 257 -8.25 38.29 -13.04
CA ASP A 257 -8.39 37.88 -14.45
C ASP A 257 -7.03 37.94 -15.21
N ASP A 258 -6.49 36.77 -15.56
CA ASP A 258 -5.19 36.56 -16.24
C ASP A 258 -3.92 37.14 -15.56
N GLN A 259 -3.99 37.57 -14.30
CA GLN A 259 -2.96 38.38 -13.65
C GLN A 259 -2.33 37.68 -12.45
N TYR A 260 -1.02 37.43 -12.55
CA TYR A 260 -0.25 36.66 -11.59
C TYR A 260 0.94 37.45 -11.03
N ALA A 261 1.14 37.40 -9.71
CA ALA A 261 2.22 38.12 -9.03
C ALA A 261 2.98 37.23 -8.02
N GLU A 262 4.31 37.35 -7.97
CA GLU A 262 5.12 36.73 -6.91
C GLU A 262 4.85 37.45 -5.58
N VAL A 263 4.13 36.79 -4.66
CA VAL A 263 3.75 37.34 -3.35
C VAL A 263 4.76 36.95 -2.27
N CYS A 264 5.34 35.75 -2.37
CA CYS A 264 6.34 35.27 -1.40
C CYS A 264 7.53 34.58 -2.09
N SER A 265 8.74 34.74 -1.52
CA SER A 265 9.93 34.03 -1.98
C SER A 265 10.88 33.67 -0.83
N LEU A 266 10.91 32.38 -0.49
CA LEU A 266 11.59 31.83 0.68
C LEU A 266 12.92 31.15 0.28
N TYR A 267 13.97 31.43 1.05
CA TYR A 267 15.26 30.72 0.96
C TYR A 267 15.52 29.98 2.26
N ASN A 268 15.42 28.65 2.24
CA ASN A 268 15.66 27.77 3.40
C ASN A 268 17.05 27.09 3.37
N GLY A 269 17.94 27.49 2.46
CA GLY A 269 19.28 26.92 2.33
C GLY A 269 19.37 25.61 1.56
N LEU A 270 18.25 25.06 1.10
CA LEU A 270 18.17 23.80 0.38
C LEU A 270 18.11 24.01 -1.14
N CYS A 271 18.36 22.94 -1.88
CA CYS A 271 18.32 22.94 -3.34
C CYS A 271 17.74 21.65 -3.89
N ASN A 272 17.52 21.64 -5.21
CA ASN A 272 17.00 20.51 -5.98
C ASN A 272 15.64 20.00 -5.45
N ALA A 273 14.64 20.89 -5.44
CA ALA A 273 13.26 20.46 -5.22
C ALA A 273 12.76 19.67 -6.44
N PHE A 274 12.52 18.38 -6.28
CA PHE A 274 12.12 17.48 -7.36
C PHE A 274 10.62 17.15 -7.36
N SER A 275 9.98 17.20 -6.19
CA SER A 275 8.52 17.04 -6.01
C SER A 275 7.99 18.22 -5.19
N ILE A 276 6.87 18.79 -5.63
CA ILE A 276 6.12 19.87 -4.97
C ILE A 276 4.64 19.53 -5.20
N PHE A 277 3.83 19.57 -4.14
CA PHE A 277 2.43 19.12 -4.12
C PHE A 277 1.67 19.78 -2.96
N ALA A 278 0.36 19.96 -3.11
CA ALA A 278 -0.51 20.51 -2.08
C ALA A 278 -1.08 19.41 -1.15
N GLY A 279 -1.60 19.82 0.01
CA GLY A 279 -2.60 19.11 0.80
C GLY A 279 -3.64 20.12 1.32
N ASP A 280 -4.88 19.68 1.50
CA ASP A 280 -6.02 20.58 1.77
C ASP A 280 -6.11 21.03 3.25
N ASP A 281 -5.78 20.13 4.18
CA ASP A 281 -5.60 20.35 5.63
C ASP A 281 -4.86 19.13 6.22
N ALA A 282 -3.67 18.86 5.69
CA ALA A 282 -2.98 17.58 5.90
C ALA A 282 -2.46 17.44 7.35
N ASP A 283 -2.32 18.56 8.08
CA ASP A 283 -1.91 18.57 9.48
C ASP A 283 -3.05 18.78 10.51
N GLN A 284 -4.27 19.05 10.03
CA GLN A 284 -5.49 19.32 10.81
C GLN A 284 -5.50 20.64 11.61
N ASN A 285 -4.85 21.70 11.12
CA ASN A 285 -4.95 23.03 11.71
C ASN A 285 -6.01 23.95 11.07
N GLY A 286 -6.66 23.49 9.99
CA GLY A 286 -7.70 24.20 9.26
C GLY A 286 -7.14 25.12 8.17
N ARG A 287 -5.98 24.78 7.61
CA ARG A 287 -5.29 25.51 6.52
C ARG A 287 -4.75 24.50 5.50
N PRO A 288 -4.70 24.85 4.22
CA PRO A 288 -3.95 24.07 3.24
C PRO A 288 -2.44 24.31 3.35
N GLU A 289 -1.68 23.26 3.09
CA GLU A 289 -0.23 23.29 3.00
C GLU A 289 0.27 22.93 1.60
N PHE A 290 1.54 23.24 1.33
CA PHE A 290 2.25 22.53 0.28
C PHE A 290 3.59 21.98 0.75
N PHE A 291 3.92 20.82 0.21
CA PHE A 291 5.11 20.06 0.57
C PHE A 291 6.15 20.16 -0.53
N VAL A 292 7.43 20.11 -0.14
CA VAL A 292 8.58 20.18 -1.05
C VAL A 292 9.57 19.09 -0.67
N VAL A 293 9.90 18.24 -1.64
CA VAL A 293 10.94 17.22 -1.52
C VAL A 293 12.24 17.74 -2.10
N TYR A 294 13.20 18.06 -1.23
CA TYR A 294 14.54 18.51 -1.60
C TYR A 294 15.51 17.35 -1.70
N ALA A 295 16.51 17.48 -2.58
CA ALA A 295 17.62 16.53 -2.69
C ALA A 295 18.96 17.19 -2.39
N SER A 296 19.63 16.72 -1.33
CA SER A 296 20.96 17.17 -0.94
C SER A 296 22.00 16.06 -1.13
N TYR A 297 23.22 16.41 -1.56
CA TYR A 297 24.32 15.46 -1.75
C TYR A 297 25.37 15.61 -0.65
N GLY A 298 25.63 14.50 0.06
CA GLY A 298 26.74 14.35 1.01
C GLY A 298 27.65 13.20 0.59
N ASP A 299 27.76 12.17 1.43
CA ASP A 299 28.35 10.87 1.04
C ASP A 299 27.37 10.06 0.15
N PHE A 300 26.08 10.34 0.28
CA PHE A 300 24.96 9.81 -0.53
C PHE A 300 23.98 10.95 -0.82
N TRP A 301 23.08 10.75 -1.78
CA TRP A 301 21.95 11.65 -2.00
C TRP A 301 20.86 11.40 -0.96
N ARG A 302 20.46 12.43 -0.22
CA ARG A 302 19.41 12.39 0.80
C ARG A 302 18.19 13.14 0.31
N LEU A 303 16.99 12.62 0.58
CA LEU A 303 15.74 13.27 0.28
C LEU A 303 15.11 13.79 1.57
N ASP A 304 14.79 15.08 1.59
CA ASP A 304 14.27 15.78 2.77
C ASP A 304 12.90 16.37 2.45
N LEU A 305 11.89 16.03 3.26
CA LEU A 305 10.52 16.51 3.16
C LEU A 305 10.33 17.75 4.04
N TYR A 306 9.88 18.83 3.42
CA TYR A 306 9.51 20.08 4.08
C TYR A 306 8.07 20.44 3.75
N MET A 307 7.39 21.08 4.70
CA MET A 307 6.05 21.63 4.55
C MET A 307 6.13 23.15 4.57
N PHE A 308 5.24 23.79 3.84
CA PHE A 308 5.07 25.24 3.77
C PHE A 308 3.61 25.56 4.01
N GLU A 309 3.36 26.52 4.90
CA GLU A 309 2.03 26.90 5.36
C GLU A 309 1.95 28.43 5.45
N ALA A 310 0.81 29.01 5.06
CA ALA A 310 0.55 30.43 5.25
C ALA A 310 0.14 30.73 6.69
N SER A 311 0.96 31.50 7.39
CA SER A 311 0.67 32.07 8.70
C SER A 311 -0.21 33.34 8.64
N GLY A 312 -0.38 33.90 7.44
CA GLY A 312 -1.23 35.03 7.10
C GLY A 312 -1.11 35.39 5.62
N GLU A 313 -1.82 36.43 5.16
CA GLU A 313 -1.77 36.93 3.78
C GLU A 313 -0.30 37.13 3.34
N HIS A 314 0.12 36.36 2.34
CA HIS A 314 1.48 36.34 1.77
C HIS A 314 2.65 35.95 2.72
N ASP A 315 2.39 35.55 3.97
CA ASP A 315 3.43 35.24 4.98
C ASP A 315 3.52 33.73 5.27
N TYR A 316 4.52 33.08 4.66
CA TYR A 316 4.68 31.63 4.64
C TYR A 316 5.82 31.15 5.55
N THR A 317 5.51 30.17 6.41
CA THR A 317 6.51 29.50 7.26
C THR A 317 6.88 28.13 6.68
N CYS A 318 8.12 27.71 6.88
CA CYS A 318 8.68 26.45 6.36
C CYS A 318 9.10 25.53 7.51
N TYR A 319 8.60 24.29 7.51
CA TYR A 319 8.77 23.30 8.56
C TYR A 319 9.52 22.07 8.02
N PRO A 320 10.61 21.61 8.67
CA PRO A 320 11.22 20.32 8.36
C PRO A 320 10.33 19.20 8.89
N ILE A 321 9.83 18.33 8.01
CA ILE A 321 8.96 17.22 8.40
C ILE A 321 9.79 15.95 8.63
N ASP A 322 10.53 15.51 7.61
CA ASP A 322 11.26 14.24 7.69
C ASP A 322 12.43 14.16 6.68
N SER A 323 13.28 13.14 6.83
CA SER A 323 14.46 12.87 5.99
C SER A 323 14.58 11.37 5.73
N ASP A 324 14.73 10.95 4.47
CA ASP A 324 14.54 9.55 4.05
C ASP A 324 15.40 8.59 4.87
N GLY A 325 16.65 9.01 5.15
CA GLY A 325 17.59 8.35 6.06
C GLY A 325 18.21 7.08 5.47
N ILE A 326 17.81 6.67 4.26
CA ILE A 326 18.32 5.49 3.55
C ILE A 326 19.48 5.90 2.64
N GLY A 327 19.35 7.01 1.93
CA GLY A 327 20.36 7.55 1.03
C GLY A 327 20.44 6.81 -0.31
N LEU A 328 20.56 7.57 -1.40
CA LEU A 328 20.65 7.07 -2.77
C LEU A 328 22.10 7.14 -3.28
N ASN A 329 22.56 6.03 -3.88
CA ASN A 329 23.89 5.91 -4.50
C ASN A 329 23.98 6.62 -5.89
N ALA A 330 22.88 7.18 -6.38
CA ALA A 330 22.76 7.87 -7.64
C ALA A 330 21.89 9.11 -7.45
N GLU A 331 22.02 10.09 -8.35
CA GLU A 331 21.21 11.31 -8.34
C GLU A 331 19.71 10.95 -8.42
N PRO A 332 18.84 11.56 -7.59
CA PRO A 332 17.40 11.38 -7.67
C PRO A 332 16.90 11.73 -9.05
N THR A 333 16.06 10.88 -9.63
CA THR A 333 15.35 11.19 -10.87
C THR A 333 13.96 11.76 -10.56
N GLN A 334 13.15 12.08 -11.57
CA GLN A 334 11.79 12.57 -11.33
C GLN A 334 10.99 11.54 -10.51
N HIS A 335 10.37 12.03 -9.45
CA HIS A 335 9.47 11.32 -8.57
C HIS A 335 8.27 12.22 -8.29
N ARG A 336 7.11 11.61 -8.08
CA ARG A 336 5.85 12.32 -7.76
C ARG A 336 5.38 11.87 -6.38
N SER A 337 5.08 12.84 -5.54
CA SER A 337 4.47 12.70 -4.21
C SER A 337 3.16 13.51 -4.22
N LEU A 338 2.24 13.17 -3.33
CA LEU A 338 0.93 13.82 -3.20
C LEU A 338 0.41 13.67 -1.75
N CYS A 339 -0.64 14.40 -1.43
CA CYS A 339 -1.53 14.11 -0.30
C CYS A 339 -2.75 13.33 -0.81
N ALA A 340 -3.32 12.45 0.01
CA ALA A 340 -4.62 11.81 -0.21
C ALA A 340 -5.12 11.12 1.07
N ASP A 341 -6.42 11.16 1.35
CA ASP A 341 -7.04 10.36 2.42
C ASP A 341 -7.07 8.87 2.02
N LEU A 342 -6.26 8.02 2.66
CA LEU A 342 -6.14 6.60 2.29
C LEU A 342 -6.98 5.68 3.18
N ASP A 343 -7.33 6.13 4.40
CA ASP A 343 -8.05 5.33 5.39
C ASP A 343 -9.50 5.78 5.64
N GLY A 344 -9.95 6.80 4.92
CA GLY A 344 -11.32 7.30 4.84
C GLY A 344 -11.74 8.11 6.06
N ASP A 345 -10.82 8.55 6.91
CA ASP A 345 -11.16 9.34 8.11
C ASP A 345 -11.33 10.84 7.86
N GLY A 346 -11.14 11.29 6.61
CA GLY A 346 -11.27 12.68 6.17
C GLY A 346 -9.99 13.51 6.35
N ILE A 347 -8.86 12.86 6.66
CA ILE A 347 -7.55 13.49 6.83
C ILE A 347 -6.61 12.91 5.77
N GLU A 348 -5.87 13.76 5.08
CA GLU A 348 -4.94 13.30 4.06
C GLU A 348 -3.64 12.73 4.65
N GLU A 349 -3.21 11.58 4.14
CA GLU A 349 -1.83 11.11 4.29
C GLU A 349 -0.91 11.75 3.26
N VAL A 350 0.31 12.08 3.68
CA VAL A 350 1.40 12.44 2.77
C VAL A 350 2.02 11.18 2.16
N VAL A 351 1.76 10.94 0.88
CA VAL A 351 2.38 9.89 0.06
C VAL A 351 3.72 10.41 -0.49
N TRP A 352 4.76 10.30 0.34
CA TRP A 352 6.09 10.81 0.04
C TRP A 352 6.94 9.81 -0.77
N SER A 353 7.22 10.17 -2.01
CA SER A 353 8.05 9.38 -2.93
C SER A 353 9.53 9.69 -2.81
N CYS A 354 10.35 8.65 -2.58
CA CYS A 354 11.79 8.75 -2.36
C CYS A 354 12.64 8.05 -3.44
N CYS A 355 12.15 8.00 -4.69
CA CYS A 355 12.71 7.31 -5.87
C CYS A 355 12.88 5.77 -5.77
N SER A 356 13.19 5.24 -4.59
CA SER A 356 13.54 3.84 -4.33
C SER A 356 12.66 3.18 -3.28
N HIS A 357 11.76 3.97 -2.70
CA HIS A 357 10.77 3.61 -1.70
C HIS A 357 9.74 4.74 -1.65
N VAL A 358 8.59 4.46 -1.05
CA VAL A 358 7.54 5.44 -0.77
C VAL A 358 7.23 5.35 0.71
N HIS A 359 7.21 6.49 1.38
CA HIS A 359 6.72 6.64 2.75
C HIS A 359 5.28 7.15 2.71
N ILE A 360 4.48 6.70 3.66
CA ILE A 360 3.17 7.29 3.94
C ILE A 360 3.26 7.85 5.35
N LEU A 361 2.90 9.12 5.51
CA LEU A 361 2.90 9.82 6.79
C LEU A 361 1.49 10.34 7.09
N LYS A 362 1.07 10.24 8.35
CA LYS A 362 -0.17 10.86 8.87
C LYS A 362 0.21 11.88 9.92
N ALA A 363 -0.53 12.97 10.01
CA ALA A 363 -0.35 13.97 11.05
C ALA A 363 -0.71 13.43 12.44
N THR A 364 -0.03 13.93 13.46
CA THR A 364 -0.20 13.55 14.87
C THR A 364 -0.48 14.76 15.77
N ALA A 365 -0.06 15.93 15.32
CA ALA A 365 -0.41 17.26 15.78
C ALA A 365 -0.07 18.24 14.62
N PRO A 366 -0.52 19.51 14.68
CA PRO A 366 -0.09 20.52 13.72
C PRO A 366 1.45 20.56 13.59
N HIS A 367 1.92 20.56 12.35
CA HIS A 367 3.32 20.53 11.94
C HIS A 367 4.09 19.25 12.31
N GLU A 368 3.46 18.22 12.90
CA GLU A 368 4.09 16.98 13.37
C GLU A 368 3.52 15.70 12.72
N PHE A 369 4.30 15.05 11.87
CA PHE A 369 3.91 13.83 11.13
C PHE A 369 4.71 12.60 11.59
N GLU A 370 4.11 11.40 11.46
CA GLU A 370 4.80 10.12 11.66
C GLU A 370 4.69 9.18 10.46
N ARG A 371 5.73 8.35 10.21
CA ARG A 371 5.69 7.32 9.15
C ARG A 371 4.76 6.17 9.56
N VAL A 372 3.55 6.17 9.03
CA VAL A 372 2.53 5.13 9.29
C VAL A 372 2.76 3.87 8.45
N PHE A 373 3.28 4.01 7.22
CA PHE A 373 3.62 2.90 6.31
C PHE A 373 4.86 3.20 5.44
N TRP A 374 5.44 2.15 4.83
CA TRP A 374 6.42 2.30 3.75
C TRP A 374 6.38 1.14 2.75
N TRP A 375 6.59 1.46 1.48
CA TRP A 375 6.83 0.49 0.40
C TRP A 375 8.28 0.59 -0.06
N GLY A 376 8.98 -0.55 -0.20
CA GLY A 376 10.30 -0.62 -0.81
C GLY A 376 10.23 -1.04 -2.26
N ASN A 377 11.02 -0.42 -3.15
CA ASN A 377 10.97 -0.69 -4.58
C ASN A 377 11.33 -2.16 -4.91
N ASP A 378 10.33 -2.91 -5.36
CA ASP A 378 10.43 -4.25 -5.94
C ASP A 378 10.17 -4.26 -7.46
N HIS A 379 10.12 -3.07 -8.08
CA HIS A 379 10.02 -2.95 -9.52
C HIS A 379 11.36 -3.30 -10.17
N GLY A 380 12.46 -2.72 -9.70
CA GLY A 380 13.82 -3.09 -10.13
C GLY A 380 14.92 -2.13 -9.70
N GLU A 381 15.90 -1.91 -10.58
CA GLU A 381 17.12 -1.18 -10.24
C GLU A 381 16.97 0.34 -10.36
N GLU A 382 16.21 0.84 -11.34
CA GLU A 382 15.99 2.27 -11.56
C GLU A 382 15.23 2.92 -10.40
N LYS A 383 15.64 4.16 -10.09
CA LYS A 383 15.14 4.95 -8.95
C LYS A 383 14.10 5.96 -9.43
N VAL A 384 13.00 5.44 -9.96
CA VAL A 384 11.78 6.19 -10.30
C VAL A 384 10.64 5.63 -9.44
N SER A 385 9.91 6.53 -8.79
CA SER A 385 8.62 6.23 -8.15
C SER A 385 7.68 7.40 -8.39
N MET A 386 6.77 7.21 -9.33
CA MET A 386 5.73 8.17 -9.69
C MET A 386 4.47 7.72 -8.96
N CYS A 387 4.08 8.45 -7.92
CA CYS A 387 2.90 8.12 -7.13
C CYS A 387 1.69 8.91 -7.63
N ASN A 388 0.52 8.30 -7.51
CA ASN A 388 -0.80 8.92 -7.57
C ASN A 388 -1.72 8.14 -6.62
N ALA A 389 -2.87 8.69 -6.24
CA ALA A 389 -3.85 7.98 -5.42
C ALA A 389 -5.28 8.36 -5.81
N ARG A 390 -6.15 7.34 -5.87
CA ARG A 390 -7.57 7.47 -6.21
C ARG A 390 -8.28 6.17 -5.81
N ASP A 391 -9.56 6.23 -5.45
CA ASP A 391 -10.44 5.07 -5.32
C ASP A 391 -10.74 4.53 -6.73
N MET A 392 -9.91 3.59 -7.18
CA MET A 392 -9.97 2.96 -8.51
C MET A 392 -11.05 1.88 -8.56
N ASN A 393 -11.42 1.30 -7.42
CA ASN A 393 -12.36 0.19 -7.35
C ASN A 393 -13.77 0.55 -6.81
N GLY A 394 -13.95 1.79 -6.35
CA GLY A 394 -15.22 2.36 -5.92
C GLY A 394 -15.66 1.92 -4.52
N ASN A 395 -14.73 1.62 -3.62
CA ASN A 395 -15.06 1.14 -2.27
C ASN A 395 -15.04 2.19 -1.16
N GLY A 396 -14.59 3.42 -1.44
CA GLY A 396 -14.47 4.51 -0.48
C GLY A 396 -13.10 4.64 0.21
N TYR A 397 -12.08 3.91 -0.24
CA TYR A 397 -10.69 4.10 0.18
C TYR A 397 -9.80 4.33 -1.05
N ASN A 398 -8.93 5.35 -1.01
CA ASN A 398 -8.02 5.61 -2.13
C ASN A 398 -6.90 4.57 -2.19
N GLU A 399 -6.70 3.95 -3.34
CA GLU A 399 -5.49 3.17 -3.58
C GLU A 399 -4.30 4.08 -3.90
N VAL A 400 -3.11 3.71 -3.42
CA VAL A 400 -1.83 4.32 -3.81
C VAL A 400 -1.27 3.55 -5.00
N LEU A 401 -1.18 4.22 -6.15
CA LEU A 401 -0.57 3.70 -7.37
C LEU A 401 0.89 4.19 -7.42
N ILE A 402 1.82 3.25 -7.52
CA ILE A 402 3.26 3.54 -7.61
C ILE A 402 3.78 2.98 -8.94
N GLY A 403 4.25 3.85 -9.82
CA GLY A 403 4.82 3.50 -11.13
C GLY A 403 6.34 3.66 -11.17
N GLY A 404 7.04 2.70 -11.77
CA GLY A 404 8.50 2.76 -11.97
C GLY A 404 9.07 1.51 -12.64
N TRP A 405 10.22 1.67 -13.31
CA TRP A 405 10.97 0.59 -13.99
C TRP A 405 10.09 -0.37 -14.82
N GLY A 406 9.11 0.19 -15.54
CA GLY A 406 8.22 -0.59 -16.40
C GLY A 406 7.19 -1.43 -15.65
N LYS A 407 6.77 -1.02 -14.44
CA LYS A 407 5.75 -1.69 -13.63
C LYS A 407 4.87 -0.68 -12.91
N VAL A 408 3.71 -1.14 -12.44
CA VAL A 408 2.89 -0.43 -11.45
C VAL A 408 2.55 -1.36 -10.29
N SER A 409 2.56 -0.84 -9.07
CA SER A 409 1.99 -1.50 -7.89
C SER A 409 0.83 -0.67 -7.36
N VAL A 410 -0.28 -1.34 -7.10
CA VAL A 410 -1.48 -0.72 -6.51
C VAL A 410 -1.59 -1.24 -5.08
N LEU A 411 -1.52 -0.32 -4.13
CA LEU A 411 -1.58 -0.59 -2.69
C LEU A 411 -2.86 0.01 -2.12
N GLU A 412 -3.47 -0.67 -1.17
CA GLU A 412 -4.75 -0.27 -0.57
C GLU A 412 -4.75 -0.64 0.91
N VAL A 413 -5.53 0.05 1.73
CA VAL A 413 -5.71 -0.30 3.13
C VAL A 413 -6.29 -1.71 3.34
N GLU A 414 -5.72 -2.47 4.28
CA GLU A 414 -6.16 -3.78 4.70
C GLU A 414 -6.98 -3.62 5.99
N ALA A 415 -8.31 -3.57 5.92
CA ALA A 415 -9.18 -3.44 7.10
C ALA A 415 -9.50 -4.77 7.80
N ILE A 416 -9.42 -5.89 7.08
CA ILE A 416 -9.82 -7.22 7.56
C ILE A 416 -8.91 -8.30 7.00
N LYS A 417 -8.73 -9.38 7.77
CA LYS A 417 -8.11 -10.62 7.31
C LYS A 417 -8.87 -11.85 7.82
N VAL A 418 -9.19 -12.79 6.92
CA VAL A 418 -9.67 -14.14 7.28
C VAL A 418 -8.50 -14.97 7.83
N LEU A 419 -8.78 -15.76 8.86
CA LEU A 419 -7.82 -16.63 9.57
C LEU A 419 -8.26 -18.11 9.63
N TYR A 420 -9.55 -18.37 9.37
CA TYR A 420 -10.11 -19.70 9.20
C TYR A 420 -11.44 -19.61 8.43
N PRO A 421 -11.73 -20.50 7.44
CA PRO A 421 -11.02 -21.74 7.10
C PRO A 421 -9.89 -21.62 6.04
N ASP A 422 -8.63 -21.51 6.48
CA ASP A 422 -7.49 -21.43 5.54
C ASP A 422 -6.85 -22.79 5.22
N THR A 423 -6.99 -23.81 6.09
CA THR A 423 -6.41 -25.15 5.85
C THR A 423 -7.21 -26.33 6.42
N ASN A 424 -8.33 -26.64 5.78
CA ASN A 424 -8.93 -27.99 5.78
C ASN A 424 -9.54 -28.25 4.40
N ARG A 425 -9.10 -29.29 3.68
CA ARG A 425 -9.49 -29.52 2.28
C ARG A 425 -10.99 -29.80 2.08
N PHE A 426 -11.69 -30.13 3.16
CA PHE A 426 -13.10 -30.51 3.16
C PHE A 426 -13.77 -29.97 4.44
N LEU A 427 -15.01 -29.49 4.29
CA LEU A 427 -15.98 -29.30 5.36
C LEU A 427 -17.14 -30.28 5.11
N GLU A 428 -17.78 -30.79 6.17
CA GLU A 428 -18.93 -31.69 6.04
C GLU A 428 -20.25 -30.92 6.15
N SER A 429 -21.20 -31.17 5.25
CA SER A 429 -22.51 -30.51 5.26
C SER A 429 -23.24 -30.78 6.59
N GLY A 430 -23.66 -29.72 7.28
CA GLY A 430 -24.32 -29.79 8.58
C GLY A 430 -23.37 -29.76 9.79
N ASP A 431 -22.05 -29.79 9.59
CA ASP A 431 -21.07 -29.55 10.65
C ASP A 431 -20.92 -28.04 10.94
N THR A 432 -20.30 -27.70 12.08
CA THR A 432 -20.05 -26.31 12.50
C THR A 432 -18.63 -25.87 12.16
N CYS A 433 -18.50 -24.97 11.19
CA CYS A 433 -17.27 -24.29 10.84
C CYS A 433 -17.12 -23.00 11.66
N TRP A 434 -16.05 -22.89 12.45
CA TRP A 434 -15.77 -21.72 13.28
C TRP A 434 -14.96 -20.68 12.50
N ILE A 435 -15.64 -19.90 11.66
CA ILE A 435 -15.01 -18.84 10.86
C ILE A 435 -14.28 -17.88 11.80
N GLN A 436 -13.03 -17.54 11.49
CA GLN A 436 -12.23 -16.60 12.26
C GLN A 436 -11.71 -15.48 11.35
N TRP A 437 -11.73 -14.24 11.85
CA TRP A 437 -11.12 -13.09 11.19
C TRP A 437 -10.38 -12.21 12.21
N ARG A 438 -9.63 -11.25 11.68
CA ARG A 438 -9.00 -10.13 12.40
C ARG A 438 -9.37 -8.82 11.72
N ILE A 439 -9.56 -7.78 12.51
CA ILE A 439 -9.73 -6.39 12.04
C ILE A 439 -8.43 -5.62 12.23
N PHE A 440 -8.20 -4.65 11.37
CA PHE A 440 -7.12 -3.68 11.49
C PHE A 440 -7.71 -2.27 11.48
N GLU A 441 -7.14 -1.40 12.31
CA GLU A 441 -7.52 0.00 12.44
C GLU A 441 -6.22 0.80 12.58
N PRO A 442 -6.01 1.87 11.77
CA PRO A 442 -6.85 2.30 10.64
C PRO A 442 -6.87 1.26 9.48
N PRO A 443 -7.93 1.27 8.63
CA PRO A 443 -9.07 2.19 8.63
C PRO A 443 -10.11 1.82 9.70
N ARG A 444 -11.02 2.74 10.02
CA ARG A 444 -12.10 2.48 10.98
C ARG A 444 -13.02 1.36 10.48
N CYS A 445 -13.44 0.47 11.38
CA CYS A 445 -14.44 -0.57 11.10
C CYS A 445 -15.66 -0.39 12.00
N ASP A 446 -16.85 -0.36 11.40
CA ASP A 446 -18.16 -0.26 12.07
C ASP A 446 -18.86 -1.61 12.18
N SER A 447 -18.72 -2.50 11.18
CA SER A 447 -19.30 -3.84 11.23
C SER A 447 -18.62 -4.83 10.27
N VAL A 448 -18.83 -6.12 10.53
CA VAL A 448 -18.34 -7.22 9.68
C VAL A 448 -19.52 -8.05 9.16
N SER A 449 -19.45 -8.46 7.90
CA SER A 449 -20.34 -9.47 7.32
C SER A 449 -19.55 -10.64 6.75
N LEU A 450 -20.10 -11.84 6.87
CA LEU A 450 -19.50 -13.09 6.40
C LEU A 450 -20.36 -13.69 5.30
N PHE A 451 -19.70 -14.19 4.25
CA PHE A 451 -20.33 -14.76 3.08
C PHE A 451 -19.65 -16.06 2.67
N LEU A 452 -20.45 -16.95 2.08
CA LEU A 452 -19.95 -18.08 1.31
C LEU A 452 -19.88 -17.66 -0.16
N LYS A 453 -18.70 -17.81 -0.75
CA LYS A 453 -18.42 -17.58 -2.17
C LYS A 453 -18.27 -18.91 -2.87
N THR A 454 -19.20 -19.26 -3.75
CA THR A 454 -19.17 -20.49 -4.57
C THR A 454 -18.56 -20.28 -5.95
N ASP A 455 -18.60 -19.05 -6.46
CA ASP A 455 -18.14 -18.74 -7.80
C ASP A 455 -16.62 -18.51 -7.87
N THR A 456 -16.01 -19.07 -8.91
CA THR A 456 -14.58 -18.94 -9.21
C THR A 456 -14.27 -17.71 -10.07
N THR A 457 -15.27 -17.19 -10.79
CA THR A 457 -15.23 -15.99 -11.63
C THR A 457 -16.52 -15.21 -11.42
N VAL A 458 -16.49 -13.90 -11.52
CA VAL A 458 -17.73 -13.10 -11.40
C VAL A 458 -18.69 -13.34 -12.55
N PRO A 459 -20.02 -13.41 -12.29
CA PRO A 459 -21.03 -13.55 -13.32
C PRO A 459 -20.92 -12.44 -14.39
N PRO A 460 -21.09 -12.76 -15.70
CA PRO A 460 -21.09 -11.76 -16.76
C PRO A 460 -22.12 -10.66 -16.52
N GLY A 461 -21.69 -9.40 -16.57
CA GLY A 461 -22.54 -8.23 -16.31
C GLY A 461 -22.69 -7.84 -14.84
N GLN A 462 -21.96 -8.49 -13.92
CA GLN A 462 -21.82 -8.05 -12.53
C GLN A 462 -20.42 -7.49 -12.24
N SER A 463 -20.34 -6.56 -11.29
CA SER A 463 -19.08 -6.02 -10.73
C SER A 463 -18.58 -6.80 -9.51
N PHE A 464 -19.36 -7.76 -8.99
CA PHE A 464 -19.04 -8.54 -7.79
C PHE A 464 -19.56 -9.98 -7.89
N TRP A 465 -19.09 -10.87 -7.02
CA TRP A 465 -19.51 -12.29 -7.00
C TRP A 465 -20.92 -12.44 -6.43
N ASP A 466 -21.66 -13.46 -6.87
CA ASP A 466 -22.84 -13.90 -6.15
C ASP A 466 -22.37 -14.50 -4.80
N LEU A 467 -22.90 -13.95 -3.71
CA LEU A 467 -22.49 -14.27 -2.34
C LEU A 467 -23.66 -14.80 -1.51
N ASP A 468 -23.53 -16.05 -1.06
CA ASP A 468 -24.45 -16.63 -0.08
C ASP A 468 -24.18 -15.99 1.29
N THR A 469 -25.17 -15.26 1.83
CA THR A 469 -25.02 -14.58 3.13
C THR A 469 -24.95 -15.60 4.28
N ILE A 470 -23.85 -15.58 5.05
CA ILE A 470 -23.72 -16.37 6.29
C ILE A 470 -24.28 -15.58 7.46
N VAL A 471 -23.83 -14.33 7.64
CA VAL A 471 -24.30 -13.40 8.67
C VAL A 471 -23.85 -11.97 8.32
N THR A 472 -24.63 -10.97 8.73
CA THR A 472 -24.31 -9.55 8.56
C THR A 472 -24.34 -8.80 9.89
N GLY A 473 -23.71 -7.63 9.95
CA GLY A 473 -23.78 -6.73 11.12
C GLY A 473 -23.11 -7.27 12.38
N LEU A 474 -22.06 -8.09 12.25
CA LEU A 474 -21.24 -8.52 13.37
C LEU A 474 -20.45 -7.32 13.94
N PRO A 475 -20.15 -7.29 15.25
CA PRO A 475 -19.32 -6.23 15.85
C PRO A 475 -17.93 -6.12 15.21
N PRO A 476 -17.34 -4.91 15.17
CA PRO A 476 -16.02 -4.67 14.57
C PRO A 476 -14.88 -5.09 15.50
N THR A 477 -14.75 -6.41 15.74
CA THR A 477 -13.72 -6.97 16.63
C THR A 477 -13.13 -8.28 16.08
N ASP A 478 -11.87 -8.57 16.44
CA ASP A 478 -11.28 -9.91 16.32
C ASP A 478 -12.19 -10.93 17.01
N SER A 479 -12.75 -11.87 16.26
CA SER A 479 -13.78 -12.78 16.77
C SER A 479 -13.86 -14.09 15.97
N VAL A 480 -14.78 -14.95 16.39
CA VAL A 480 -15.15 -16.19 15.71
C VAL A 480 -16.66 -16.29 15.55
N TYR A 481 -17.12 -16.91 14.46
CA TYR A 481 -18.54 -17.14 14.19
C TYR A 481 -18.81 -18.63 13.90
N PRO A 482 -19.73 -19.28 14.64
CA PRO A 482 -20.14 -20.66 14.36
C PRO A 482 -21.10 -20.69 13.16
N TRP A 483 -20.60 -21.08 11.99
CA TRP A 483 -21.37 -21.25 10.77
C TRP A 483 -21.73 -22.73 10.56
N ILE A 484 -23.03 -23.02 10.35
CA ILE A 484 -23.47 -24.35 9.93
C ILE A 484 -23.26 -24.50 8.43
N VAL A 485 -22.41 -25.44 8.03
CA VAL A 485 -22.04 -25.65 6.63
C VAL A 485 -23.26 -26.13 5.83
N PRO A 486 -23.63 -25.50 4.70
CA PRO A 486 -24.87 -25.78 3.98
C PRO A 486 -24.88 -27.19 3.38
N ALA A 487 -26.09 -27.73 3.20
CA ALA A 487 -26.32 -29.12 2.79
C ALA A 487 -25.94 -29.44 1.32
N ALA A 488 -25.70 -28.42 0.49
CA ALA A 488 -25.36 -28.58 -0.92
C ALA A 488 -23.86 -28.89 -1.08
N PRO A 489 -23.47 -30.04 -1.68
CA PRO A 489 -22.06 -30.33 -1.95
C PRO A 489 -21.51 -29.34 -2.97
N GLN A 490 -20.33 -28.77 -2.68
CA GLN A 490 -19.69 -27.74 -3.49
C GLN A 490 -18.20 -28.00 -3.63
N ASN A 491 -17.65 -27.81 -4.83
CA ASN A 491 -16.30 -28.28 -5.15
C ASN A 491 -15.19 -27.21 -5.03
N SER A 492 -15.56 -25.93 -4.85
CA SER A 492 -14.62 -24.80 -4.74
C SER A 492 -15.27 -23.61 -4.03
N CYS A 493 -15.41 -23.70 -2.71
CA CYS A 493 -15.94 -22.64 -1.86
C CYS A 493 -14.81 -21.80 -1.25
N ARG A 494 -15.10 -20.53 -0.96
CA ARG A 494 -14.32 -19.70 -0.02
C ARG A 494 -15.25 -19.03 0.99
N VAL A 495 -14.71 -18.71 2.16
CA VAL A 495 -15.36 -17.77 3.07
C VAL A 495 -14.79 -16.39 2.74
N MET A 496 -15.67 -15.43 2.54
CA MET A 496 -15.31 -14.02 2.41
C MET A 496 -15.79 -13.27 3.65
N ALA A 497 -14.95 -12.39 4.16
CA ALA A 497 -15.32 -11.46 5.22
C ALA A 497 -15.18 -10.04 4.69
N ILE A 498 -16.22 -9.23 4.86
CA ILE A 498 -16.25 -7.81 4.47
C ILE A 498 -16.36 -6.97 5.74
N ALA A 499 -15.42 -6.04 5.92
CA ALA A 499 -15.47 -4.97 6.92
C ALA A 499 -16.02 -3.70 6.27
N TYR A 500 -16.95 -3.05 6.95
CA TYR A 500 -17.55 -1.78 6.55
C TYR A 500 -17.14 -0.68 7.51
N GLY A 501 -16.84 0.50 7.00
CA GLY A 501 -16.41 1.70 7.71
C GLY A 501 -16.77 2.94 6.89
N PRO A 502 -15.88 3.94 6.74
CA PRO A 502 -16.05 5.01 5.75
C PRO A 502 -16.20 4.47 4.32
N GLY A 503 -15.31 3.55 3.95
CA GLY A 503 -15.45 2.68 2.79
C GLY A 503 -15.74 1.23 3.19
N TRP A 504 -15.45 0.26 2.32
CA TRP A 504 -15.52 -1.16 2.63
C TRP A 504 -14.32 -1.94 2.11
N GLN A 505 -13.96 -2.99 2.83
CA GLN A 505 -12.79 -3.81 2.54
C GLN A 505 -13.05 -5.28 2.78
N TYR A 506 -12.44 -6.15 1.99
CA TYR A 506 -12.64 -7.59 2.09
C TYR A 506 -11.34 -8.39 2.08
N ASP A 507 -11.45 -9.59 2.67
CA ASP A 507 -10.48 -10.68 2.52
C ASP A 507 -11.24 -12.00 2.31
N GLU A 508 -10.59 -12.96 1.66
CA GLU A 508 -11.11 -14.31 1.48
C GLU A 508 -10.16 -15.35 2.06
N SER A 509 -10.70 -16.47 2.57
CA SER A 509 -9.92 -17.60 3.07
C SER A 509 -8.84 -18.01 2.05
N ASP A 510 -7.57 -18.11 2.48
CA ASP A 510 -6.37 -18.15 1.61
C ASP A 510 -6.48 -19.25 0.52
N SER A 511 -7.10 -20.39 0.83
CA SER A 511 -7.35 -21.50 -0.09
C SER A 511 -8.83 -21.83 -0.23
N PRO A 512 -9.31 -22.28 -1.42
CA PRO A 512 -10.65 -22.81 -1.55
C PRO A 512 -10.78 -24.18 -0.84
N PHE A 513 -11.94 -24.43 -0.25
CA PHE A 513 -12.32 -25.70 0.37
C PHE A 513 -13.49 -26.35 -0.37
N GLN A 514 -13.77 -27.62 -0.07
CA GLN A 514 -14.91 -28.35 -0.62
C GLN A 514 -15.94 -28.61 0.48
N ILE A 515 -17.23 -28.56 0.15
CA ILE A 515 -18.32 -29.02 1.00
C ILE A 515 -18.69 -30.43 0.55
N LEU A 516 -18.44 -31.42 1.41
CA LEU A 516 -18.85 -32.81 1.18
C LEU A 516 -20.30 -33.03 1.65
N PRO A 517 -21.06 -33.94 1.02
CA PRO A 517 -22.38 -34.32 1.52
C PRO A 517 -22.28 -34.77 2.98
N GLY A 518 -23.19 -34.30 3.84
CA GLY A 518 -23.26 -34.75 5.22
C GLY A 518 -23.45 -36.27 5.26
N ALA A 519 -22.50 -36.96 5.87
CA ALA A 519 -22.66 -38.39 6.10
C ALA A 519 -23.83 -38.61 7.07
N ILE A 520 -24.68 -39.60 6.82
CA ILE A 520 -25.56 -40.16 7.86
C ILE A 520 -24.67 -41.03 8.76
N THR A 521 -23.80 -40.38 9.52
CA THR A 521 -23.00 -40.98 10.57
C THR A 521 -23.86 -41.03 11.82
N GLU A 522 -24.43 -42.20 12.10
CA GLU A 522 -24.81 -42.57 13.46
C GLU A 522 -23.64 -42.21 14.37
N SER A 523 -23.84 -41.28 15.31
CA SER A 523 -22.75 -40.56 15.96
C SER A 523 -21.74 -41.55 16.54
N PRO A 524 -20.51 -41.65 15.99
CA PRO A 524 -19.48 -42.43 16.65
C PRO A 524 -19.16 -41.67 17.92
N VAL A 525 -19.63 -42.19 19.05
CA VAL A 525 -19.23 -41.70 20.37
C VAL A 525 -17.71 -41.67 20.35
N PHE A 526 -17.13 -40.48 20.36
CA PHE A 526 -15.68 -40.29 20.36
C PHE A 526 -15.16 -40.75 21.72
N HIS A 527 -14.96 -42.07 21.83
CA HIS A 527 -14.23 -42.66 22.91
C HIS A 527 -12.76 -42.26 22.76
N ILE A 528 -12.41 -41.06 23.26
CA ILE A 528 -11.05 -40.72 23.64
C ILE A 528 -10.67 -41.71 24.75
N ARG A 529 -10.11 -42.85 24.37
CA ARG A 529 -9.77 -43.93 25.31
C ARG A 529 -8.62 -43.55 26.24
N ASP A 530 -7.79 -42.58 25.82
CA ASP A 530 -6.67 -42.04 26.58
C ASP A 530 -6.70 -40.51 26.56
N TRP A 531 -7.35 -39.92 27.56
CA TRP A 531 -7.33 -38.49 27.87
C TRP A 531 -5.91 -38.04 28.19
N SER A 532 -5.40 -37.00 27.52
CA SER A 532 -4.07 -36.47 27.78
C SER A 532 -4.10 -35.05 28.36
N LEU A 533 -3.17 -34.80 29.29
CA LEU A 533 -2.69 -33.46 29.66
C LEU A 533 -1.16 -33.53 29.59
N SER A 534 -0.60 -33.03 28.50
CA SER A 534 0.83 -33.14 28.18
C SER A 534 1.48 -31.76 28.06
N VAL A 535 2.79 -31.70 28.32
CA VAL A 535 3.56 -30.45 28.25
C VAL A 535 4.90 -30.65 27.55
N ALA A 536 5.36 -29.62 26.83
CA ALA A 536 6.69 -29.62 26.23
C ALA A 536 7.27 -28.19 26.09
N PRO A 537 8.57 -27.97 26.36
CA PRO A 537 9.47 -28.87 27.07
C PRO A 537 9.16 -28.92 28.58
N ASP A 538 9.39 -30.07 29.21
CA ASP A 538 9.55 -30.20 30.65
C ASP A 538 10.92 -30.83 30.95
N PRO A 539 11.86 -30.13 31.63
CA PRO A 539 11.74 -28.80 32.23
C PRO A 539 11.52 -27.65 31.25
N ALA A 540 10.58 -26.78 31.59
CA ALA A 540 10.25 -25.57 30.87
C ALA A 540 11.35 -24.51 31.05
N LEU A 541 11.90 -24.00 29.94
CA LEU A 541 12.96 -22.98 29.94
C LEU A 541 12.39 -21.56 29.92
N GLY A 542 11.50 -21.27 30.87
CA GLY A 542 10.71 -20.02 30.91
C GLY A 542 9.55 -19.95 29.91
N ARG A 543 9.28 -21.03 29.16
CA ARG A 543 8.06 -21.25 28.37
C ARG A 543 7.79 -22.74 28.21
N MET A 544 6.52 -23.11 28.12
CA MET A 544 6.06 -24.45 27.73
C MET A 544 4.78 -24.36 26.90
N THR A 545 4.60 -25.32 26.00
CA THR A 545 3.33 -25.62 25.34
C THR A 545 2.60 -26.68 26.18
N ILE A 546 1.29 -26.50 26.35
CA ILE A 546 0.41 -27.39 27.11
C ILE A 546 -0.68 -27.88 26.15
N CYS A 547 -0.84 -29.19 26.02
CA CYS A 547 -1.86 -29.81 25.19
C CYS A 547 -2.82 -30.65 26.05
N TYR A 548 -4.12 -30.50 25.85
CA TYR A 548 -5.15 -31.20 26.61
C TYR A 548 -6.37 -31.58 25.77
N ASP A 549 -7.05 -32.66 26.17
CA ASP A 549 -8.24 -33.18 25.52
C ASP A 549 -9.52 -32.84 26.31
N VAL A 550 -10.56 -32.40 25.61
CA VAL A 550 -11.92 -32.16 26.14
C VAL A 550 -12.86 -33.15 25.47
N ALA A 551 -13.52 -34.01 26.26
CA ALA A 551 -14.28 -35.15 25.72
C ALA A 551 -15.75 -34.82 25.37
N CYS A 552 -16.34 -33.86 26.06
CA CYS A 552 -17.74 -33.43 25.89
C CYS A 552 -17.80 -31.90 25.98
N ALA A 553 -18.81 -31.29 25.35
CA ALA A 553 -19.03 -29.85 25.46
C ALA A 553 -19.32 -29.43 26.92
N GLY A 554 -18.79 -28.29 27.34
CA GLY A 554 -19.09 -27.69 28.65
C GLY A 554 -17.88 -27.04 29.33
N PRO A 555 -17.98 -26.73 30.63
CA PRO A 555 -17.00 -25.91 31.33
C PRO A 555 -15.65 -26.61 31.47
N VAL A 556 -14.59 -25.87 31.14
CA VAL A 556 -13.20 -26.26 31.31
C VAL A 556 -12.46 -25.19 32.10
N GLU A 557 -11.69 -25.62 33.10
CA GLU A 557 -10.77 -24.78 33.86
C GLU A 557 -9.37 -25.42 33.86
N LEU A 558 -8.37 -24.76 33.26
CA LEU A 558 -6.97 -25.15 33.36
C LEU A 558 -6.21 -24.15 34.23
N THR A 559 -5.79 -24.58 35.42
CA THR A 559 -5.13 -23.75 36.41
C THR A 559 -3.72 -24.25 36.73
N ALA A 560 -2.76 -23.32 36.89
CA ALA A 560 -1.45 -23.60 37.44
C ALA A 560 -1.38 -23.31 38.96
N TYR A 561 -0.83 -24.26 39.71
CA TYR A 561 -0.62 -24.21 41.15
C TYR A 561 0.87 -24.34 41.51
N ASP A 562 1.32 -23.66 42.57
CA ASP A 562 2.64 -23.91 43.15
C ASP A 562 2.67 -25.16 44.05
N ARG A 563 3.86 -25.52 44.56
CA ARG A 563 4.06 -26.66 45.47
C ARG A 563 3.30 -26.61 46.80
N THR A 564 2.66 -25.49 47.14
CA THR A 564 1.84 -25.31 48.35
C THR A 564 0.33 -25.38 48.06
N GLY A 565 -0.06 -25.57 46.78
CA GLY A 565 -1.45 -25.56 46.36
C GLY A 565 -2.02 -24.17 46.13
N ARG A 566 -1.18 -23.12 46.07
CA ARG A 566 -1.63 -21.76 45.75
C ARG A 566 -1.78 -21.59 44.23
N LYS A 567 -2.94 -21.13 43.79
CA LYS A 567 -3.21 -20.74 42.38
C LYS A 567 -2.28 -19.60 41.95
N VAL A 568 -1.44 -19.83 40.95
CA VAL A 568 -0.48 -18.85 40.41
C VAL A 568 -0.90 -18.26 39.07
N ALA A 569 -1.59 -19.03 38.22
CA ALA A 569 -2.17 -18.56 36.96
C ALA A 569 -3.43 -19.35 36.59
N MET A 570 -4.40 -18.67 35.98
CA MET A 570 -5.46 -19.28 35.17
C MET A 570 -4.95 -19.34 33.74
N LEU A 571 -5.00 -20.50 33.08
CA LEU A 571 -4.45 -20.69 31.74
C LEU A 571 -5.55 -20.86 30.68
N ALA A 572 -6.67 -21.48 31.05
CA ALA A 572 -7.90 -21.52 30.28
C ALA A 572 -9.11 -21.55 31.23
N SER A 573 -10.21 -20.90 30.85
CA SER A 573 -11.47 -20.90 31.59
C SER A 573 -12.61 -20.53 30.65
N GLY A 574 -13.69 -21.32 30.62
CA GLY A 574 -14.87 -21.07 29.78
C GLY A 574 -15.57 -22.38 29.38
N ASP A 575 -16.57 -22.29 28.51
CA ASP A 575 -17.18 -23.47 27.88
C ASP A 575 -16.41 -23.84 26.60
N PHE A 576 -16.04 -25.12 26.48
CA PHE A 576 -15.25 -25.65 25.37
C PHE A 576 -16.06 -26.73 24.64
N ALA A 577 -15.82 -26.88 23.33
CA ALA A 577 -16.36 -27.98 22.54
C ALA A 577 -15.54 -29.28 22.76
N PRO A 578 -16.03 -30.46 22.33
CA PRO A 578 -15.21 -31.66 22.28
C PRO A 578 -14.03 -31.45 21.32
N GLY A 579 -12.80 -31.72 21.76
CA GLY A 579 -11.62 -31.48 20.92
C GLY A 579 -10.29 -31.56 21.67
N ARG A 580 -9.19 -31.47 20.91
CA ARG A 580 -7.83 -31.33 21.44
C ARG A 580 -7.39 -29.87 21.37
N TYR A 581 -7.01 -29.33 22.51
CA TYR A 581 -6.61 -27.94 22.68
C TYR A 581 -5.12 -27.82 22.97
N GLN A 582 -4.52 -26.71 22.55
CA GLN A 582 -3.11 -26.39 22.77
C GLN A 582 -2.96 -24.92 23.13
N LEU A 583 -2.16 -24.61 24.16
CA LEU A 583 -1.80 -23.23 24.52
C LEU A 583 -0.33 -23.10 24.92
N ASN A 584 0.21 -21.89 24.85
CA ASN A 584 1.58 -21.58 25.27
C ASN A 584 1.57 -20.79 26.58
N TRP A 585 2.31 -21.26 27.59
CA TRP A 585 2.47 -20.58 28.87
C TRP A 585 3.92 -20.15 29.11
N TYR A 586 4.13 -18.84 29.24
CA TYR A 586 5.43 -18.21 29.48
C TYR A 586 5.90 -18.24 30.95
N CYS A 587 5.35 -19.15 31.76
CA CYS A 587 5.73 -19.35 33.17
C CYS A 587 5.67 -18.03 33.99
N VAL A 588 4.61 -17.25 33.77
CA VAL A 588 4.31 -16.00 34.50
C VAL A 588 3.06 -16.17 35.37
N ASP A 589 2.98 -15.39 36.45
CA ASP A 589 1.80 -15.25 37.29
C ASP A 589 0.74 -14.33 36.66
N LYS A 590 -0.43 -14.22 37.30
CA LYS A 590 -1.52 -13.33 36.89
C LYS A 590 -1.20 -11.82 36.84
N HIS A 591 0.01 -11.41 37.26
CA HIS A 591 0.51 -10.04 37.19
C HIS A 591 1.68 -9.90 36.20
N GLY A 592 1.88 -10.88 35.31
CA GLY A 592 2.95 -10.91 34.32
C GLY A 592 4.35 -11.18 34.89
N ARG A 593 4.47 -11.47 36.21
CA ARG A 593 5.77 -11.67 36.85
C ARG A 593 6.23 -13.10 36.63
N ARG A 594 7.51 -13.27 36.28
CA ARG A 594 8.12 -14.60 36.12
C ARG A 594 8.01 -15.40 37.42
N LEU A 595 7.54 -16.64 37.29
CA LEU A 595 7.49 -17.58 38.40
C LEU A 595 8.91 -17.95 38.86
N PRO A 596 9.14 -18.27 40.15
CA PRO A 596 10.42 -18.84 40.58
C PRO A 596 10.72 -20.19 39.92
N THR A 597 12.00 -20.49 39.68
CA THR A 597 12.47 -21.85 39.34
C THR A 597 11.96 -22.85 40.37
N GLY A 598 11.21 -23.87 39.95
CA GLY A 598 10.52 -24.76 40.89
C GLY A 598 9.61 -25.79 40.21
N ILE A 599 8.86 -26.53 41.05
CA ILE A 599 7.84 -27.49 40.63
C ILE A 599 6.48 -26.80 40.71
N TYR A 600 5.67 -26.97 39.67
CA TYR A 600 4.29 -26.50 39.57
C TYR A 600 3.38 -27.66 39.15
N PHE A 601 2.09 -27.52 39.40
CA PHE A 601 1.07 -28.48 39.01
C PHE A 601 0.04 -27.79 38.12
N LEU A 602 -0.17 -28.34 36.93
CA LEU A 602 -1.26 -27.95 36.03
C LEU A 602 -2.45 -28.85 36.34
N HIS A 603 -3.59 -28.25 36.64
CA HIS A 603 -4.84 -28.93 36.96
C HIS A 603 -5.89 -28.55 35.93
N LEU A 604 -6.27 -29.50 35.09
CA LEU A 604 -7.38 -29.41 34.16
C LEU A 604 -8.62 -29.95 34.86
N ASN A 605 -9.72 -29.21 34.79
CA ASN A 605 -11.03 -29.61 35.29
C ASN A 605 -12.02 -29.45 34.14
N THR A 606 -12.83 -30.47 33.87
CA THR A 606 -13.86 -30.52 32.80
C THR A 606 -15.18 -31.01 33.39
N THR A 607 -16.28 -30.93 32.63
CA THR A 607 -17.60 -31.46 33.03
C THR A 607 -17.55 -32.92 33.53
N ASP A 608 -16.65 -33.74 32.97
CA ASP A 608 -16.56 -35.17 33.23
C ASP A 608 -15.37 -35.58 34.12
N ARG A 609 -14.29 -34.79 34.21
CA ARG A 609 -13.01 -35.21 34.84
C ARG A 609 -12.16 -34.08 35.40
N ALA A 610 -11.24 -34.45 36.29
CA ALA A 610 -10.08 -33.64 36.66
C ALA A 610 -8.76 -34.39 36.39
N ILE A 611 -7.78 -33.73 35.77
CA ILE A 611 -6.46 -34.29 35.43
C ILE A 611 -5.38 -33.35 35.97
N THR A 612 -4.35 -33.89 36.63
CA THR A 612 -3.21 -33.10 37.13
C THR A 612 -1.91 -33.55 36.49
N SER A 613 -1.12 -32.61 35.98
CA SER A 613 0.23 -32.84 35.45
C SER A 613 1.25 -32.02 36.24
N LYS A 614 2.41 -32.63 36.53
CA LYS A 614 3.52 -32.00 37.26
C LYS A 614 4.53 -31.46 36.26
N VAL A 615 4.96 -30.21 36.43
CA VAL A 615 5.90 -29.53 35.52
C VAL A 615 7.04 -28.87 36.30
N VAL A 616 8.21 -28.72 35.68
CA VAL A 616 9.40 -28.11 36.27
C VAL A 616 9.78 -26.85 35.50
N VAL A 617 9.63 -25.68 36.12
CA VAL A 617 10.07 -24.40 35.54
C VAL A 617 11.52 -24.15 35.92
N LYS A 618 12.37 -23.82 34.94
CA LYS A 618 13.76 -23.39 35.12
C LYS A 618 14.09 -22.22 34.21
N TYR A 619 14.90 -21.29 34.70
CA TYR A 619 15.52 -20.26 33.85
C TYR A 619 17.00 -20.56 33.66
N LYS A 620 17.56 -20.20 32.50
CA LYS A 620 19.02 -20.28 32.27
C LYS A 620 19.72 -19.38 33.29
N SER A 621 20.54 -19.96 34.16
CA SER A 621 21.43 -19.18 35.04
C SER A 621 22.58 -18.61 34.21
N TRP A 622 22.56 -17.30 33.96
CA TRP A 622 23.70 -16.59 33.39
C TRP A 622 24.83 -16.50 34.43
N ARG A 623 25.69 -17.53 34.50
CA ARG A 623 26.98 -17.45 35.18
C ARG A 623 28.07 -17.09 34.18
N ASN A 624 28.54 -15.85 34.30
CA ASN A 624 29.75 -15.29 33.72
C ASN A 624 29.93 -15.36 32.19
N LYS A 625 29.39 -14.34 31.51
CA LYS A 625 30.16 -13.57 30.52
C LYS A 625 29.82 -12.09 30.62
N LEU A 626 30.28 -11.47 31.70
CA LEU A 626 30.43 -10.01 31.78
C LEU A 626 31.75 -9.63 31.09
N LEU A 627 31.64 -8.96 29.95
CA LEU A 627 32.59 -7.92 29.56
C LEU A 627 31.75 -6.78 29.02
N ASP A 628 31.49 -5.82 29.90
CA ASP A 628 30.95 -4.51 29.58
C ASP A 628 32.00 -3.46 29.99
N ASN A 629 31.78 -2.20 29.57
CA ASN A 629 32.62 -1.02 29.75
C ASN A 629 33.75 -0.86 28.74
N GLY A 630 33.41 -0.26 27.60
CA GLY A 630 34.38 0.44 26.77
C GLY A 630 35.04 1.58 27.56
N ARG A 631 36.32 1.40 27.94
CA ARG A 631 37.23 2.47 28.34
C ARG A 631 38.62 2.21 27.77
N PHE A 632 39.18 3.19 27.08
CA PHE A 632 40.58 3.19 26.66
C PHE A 632 41.52 3.15 27.87
N LEU A 633 42.63 2.41 27.75
CA LEU A 633 43.82 2.62 28.57
C LEU A 633 45.09 2.30 27.77
N HIS A 634 45.82 3.34 27.39
CA HIS A 634 47.23 3.23 27.03
C HIS A 634 48.02 2.70 28.23
N LYS A 635 48.85 1.66 28.03
CA LYS A 635 50.28 1.73 28.42
C LYS A 635 51.14 0.60 27.83
N ASN A 636 52.37 0.98 27.48
CA ASN A 636 53.41 0.14 26.90
C ASN A 636 53.82 -1.07 27.76
N LYS A 637 54.14 -2.17 27.06
CA LYS A 637 55.28 -3.10 27.24
C LYS A 637 55.17 -4.17 26.14
N GLY A 638 56.17 -4.50 25.33
CA GLY A 638 57.55 -4.01 25.30
C GLY A 638 58.54 -5.12 24.95
N ARG A 639 58.64 -5.48 23.66
CA ARG A 639 59.83 -6.02 22.97
C ARG A 639 59.54 -6.18 21.49
#